data_AF-A0A661BIK5-F1
#
_entry.id   AF-A0A661BIK5-F1
#
_cell.length_a   1.000
_cell.length_b   1.000
_cell.length_c   1.000
_cell.angle_alpha   90.00
_cell.angle_beta   90.00
_cell.angle_gamma   90.00
#
_symmetry.space_group_name_H-M   'P 1'
#
loop_
_entity.id
_entity.type
_entity.pdbx_description
1 polymer ?
#
loop_
_entity_poly.entity_id
_entity_poly.type
_entity_poly.pdbx_seq_one_letter_code
_entity_poly.pdbx_strand_id
1 'polypeptide(L)'
;LSPRKLVQSNKLIRGIGIFALIILLITGTAIAIPERFAQGTIRVFNPNTAFPKMTNTILTISLPNSGRAVRFNDYTIKIKATGEIPDKVWIYRKLGEQGYSPFEAQTDPANPELFRYTFRKLVEDVQFFVVGGDYKSRTIKITTLDLPRVVDVSLEYHFPSYTNMATQRIERNDGNIDALYGTRVNVEARVSKDVKTAKIMLNDSTEIPMKCDGKEITGKLTVKGDGTYSIQVWDSDGNSDPQPPQYSIHSQPDEIPVVQITYPGKDIDINEEMKVPIQVYGEDDFGFSKFILKYVVVTQESTEHSFELPFSLFGEKQVTLDFTWNLDPLGLIPDDVVKYWIEGYDNDMLTGPKMSKSKVYSLRFPSIDEIIEEVTGERKEQMESVDEAIQAQKEFVKQTEKLIRQIKQDNEQISYQQKEQVQHLIEQQQNLVEQLEQTVQKMQTTLERIQENQMVAQQILEKMWEIQKLLDEILPDELKEAIRKMQEALEQMDPEMLKQAMKQFQLSQQELIQKLDRTLELLKRVQAEMKLDEMKKLAERIQELQEKINRGLESGEDTEKLERMQQQAKKQLNNLEKGMKKLAEEMAQFDDMPSEEMRELAQNLEDAELPEEAQTAIEQMKQGNLKNAQKSGQKISEQMKKLTKNLDNLQQKMNQMLQQQLSLDIQKTVRELIYISDEQERLLTQVDDMWNQREQIRKLAPQQERLRTALKLSIQRVYDMGGKTFMLPPAVGAHLANADNNMSSAAEKLALGYSGLGIAKIQSEAMGHINAAAEILLRSMESMCQSSSASGMEQLMQQLQNMCNKQGQINTQTLPLMGACQNPGGLNPQQRAAASRLSAEQEALRKSLQQLQQEFEQHSNLLGRMDQTIEDMMKVEEDLRKYNINERTLQRQDRILSRMLDAQKSLHKREYTEKRRSRTGEDVIRKSPGQLPDDLGERRDILQQSLLQILSNPYPRQYQSEVRKYFRALRSVNQPDSRDETIQSQ
;
A
#
# COMPACT_ATOMS: atom_id res chain seq x y z
N LEU A 1 95.42 126.37 -61.23
CA LEU A 1 94.34 126.29 -62.24
C LEU A 1 93.17 125.51 -61.64
N SER A 2 91.95 126.04 -61.79
CA SER A 2 90.71 125.63 -61.14
C SER A 2 89.86 124.65 -61.99
N PRO A 3 89.16 123.68 -61.38
CA PRO A 3 88.35 122.68 -62.09
C PRO A 3 86.87 123.08 -62.21
N ARG A 4 86.58 124.16 -62.95
CA ARG A 4 85.19 124.61 -63.27
C ARG A 4 84.67 124.08 -64.62
N LYS A 5 85.21 122.98 -65.17
CA LYS A 5 84.99 122.61 -66.59
C LYS A 5 84.56 121.17 -66.93
N LEU A 6 83.98 120.37 -66.02
CA LEU A 6 83.73 118.94 -66.31
C LEU A 6 82.29 118.39 -66.35
N VAL A 7 81.21 119.08 -65.90
CA VAL A 7 79.84 118.49 -66.04
C VAL A 7 78.75 119.55 -66.30
N GLN A 8 77.94 119.32 -67.33
CA GLN A 8 76.79 120.13 -67.76
C GLN A 8 75.64 120.07 -66.73
N SER A 9 75.32 121.18 -66.06
CA SER A 9 74.30 121.26 -65.01
C SER A 9 72.87 120.89 -65.45
N ASN A 10 72.55 121.00 -66.75
CA ASN A 10 71.19 120.75 -67.25
C ASN A 10 70.72 119.28 -67.16
N LYS A 11 71.63 118.30 -67.14
CA LYS A 11 71.26 116.88 -66.93
C LYS A 11 70.99 116.56 -65.46
N LEU A 12 71.70 117.21 -64.54
CA LEU A 12 71.53 116.99 -63.10
C LEU A 12 70.20 117.57 -62.60
N ILE A 13 69.81 118.75 -63.10
CA ILE A 13 68.56 119.42 -62.70
C ILE A 13 67.33 118.63 -63.20
N ARG A 14 67.37 118.05 -64.41
CA ARG A 14 66.29 117.16 -64.89
C ARG A 14 66.18 115.88 -64.06
N GLY A 15 67.31 115.29 -63.64
CA GLY A 15 67.31 114.12 -62.78
C GLY A 15 66.69 114.39 -61.41
N ILE A 16 67.03 115.53 -60.79
CA ILE A 16 66.50 115.94 -59.49
C ILE A 16 65.00 116.25 -59.58
N GLY A 17 64.54 116.89 -60.66
CA GLY A 17 63.12 117.18 -60.86
C GLY A 17 62.25 115.93 -61.02
N ILE A 18 62.71 114.93 -61.79
CA ILE A 18 62.01 113.66 -61.94
C ILE A 18 61.99 112.89 -60.61
N PHE A 19 63.11 112.91 -59.88
CA PHE A 19 63.21 112.25 -58.57
C PHE A 19 62.27 112.88 -57.52
N ALA A 20 62.17 114.20 -57.49
CA ALA A 20 61.24 114.91 -56.61
C ALA A 20 59.76 114.61 -56.96
N LEU A 21 59.42 114.50 -58.26
CA LEU A 21 58.07 114.14 -58.70
C LEU A 21 57.68 112.71 -58.27
N ILE A 22 58.61 111.76 -58.37
CA ILE A 22 58.37 110.36 -57.96
C ILE A 22 58.18 110.30 -56.43
N ILE A 23 59.01 111.00 -55.65
CA ILE A 23 58.86 111.04 -54.20
C ILE A 23 57.50 111.62 -53.80
N LEU A 24 57.08 112.70 -54.48
CA LEU A 24 55.80 113.36 -54.20
C LEU A 24 54.60 112.49 -54.60
N LEU A 25 54.71 111.70 -55.67
CA LEU A 25 53.67 110.75 -56.06
C LEU A 25 53.55 109.59 -55.05
N ILE A 26 54.69 109.05 -54.60
CA ILE A 26 54.73 107.96 -53.61
C ILE A 26 54.19 108.44 -52.25
N THR A 27 54.63 109.60 -51.77
CA THR A 27 54.11 110.19 -50.52
C THR A 27 52.64 110.58 -50.64
N GLY A 28 52.20 111.11 -51.79
CA GLY A 28 50.79 111.38 -52.07
C GLY A 28 49.92 110.14 -52.00
N THR A 29 50.35 109.02 -52.58
CA THR A 29 49.64 107.73 -52.47
C THR A 29 49.66 107.14 -51.07
N ALA A 30 50.75 107.31 -50.32
CA ALA A 30 50.87 106.84 -48.94
C ALA A 30 49.91 107.57 -47.99
N ILE A 31 49.62 108.84 -48.25
CA ILE A 31 48.69 109.65 -47.44
C ILE A 31 47.23 109.40 -47.84
N ALA A 32 46.93 109.22 -49.13
CA ALA A 32 45.57 109.04 -49.61
C ALA A 32 44.96 107.68 -49.22
N ILE A 33 45.79 106.64 -49.02
CA ILE A 33 45.32 105.28 -48.72
C ILE A 33 46.24 104.57 -47.71
N PRO A 34 46.39 105.09 -46.48
CA PRO A 34 47.45 104.70 -45.55
C PRO A 34 47.45 103.21 -45.19
N GLU A 35 46.28 102.59 -44.97
CA GLU A 35 46.18 101.16 -44.67
C GLU A 35 46.48 100.27 -45.88
N ARG A 36 45.98 100.62 -47.07
CA ARG A 36 46.22 99.83 -48.29
C ARG A 36 47.65 99.98 -48.80
N PHE A 37 48.25 101.15 -48.62
CA PHE A 37 49.66 101.38 -48.92
C PHE A 37 50.52 100.52 -47.98
N ALA A 38 50.34 100.61 -46.66
CA ALA A 38 51.11 99.82 -45.69
C ALA A 38 51.00 98.30 -45.93
N GLN A 39 49.80 97.77 -46.18
CA GLN A 39 49.61 96.35 -46.48
C GLN A 39 50.15 95.96 -47.87
N GLY A 40 50.06 96.85 -48.86
CA GLY A 40 50.67 96.69 -50.19
C GLY A 40 52.19 96.59 -50.11
N THR A 41 52.83 97.44 -49.31
CA THR A 41 54.29 97.42 -49.09
C THR A 41 54.74 96.10 -48.43
N ILE A 42 54.00 95.63 -47.42
CA ILE A 42 54.29 94.35 -46.75
C ILE A 42 54.20 93.16 -47.73
N ARG A 43 53.25 93.19 -48.68
CA ARG A 43 53.11 92.15 -49.71
C ARG A 43 54.23 92.19 -50.75
N VAL A 44 54.69 93.38 -51.13
CA VAL A 44 55.81 93.56 -52.09
C VAL A 44 57.14 93.09 -51.49
N PHE A 45 57.39 93.33 -50.20
CA PHE A 45 58.60 92.88 -49.51
C PHE A 45 58.56 91.41 -49.06
N ASN A 46 57.41 90.73 -49.18
CA ASN A 46 57.27 89.31 -48.88
C ASN A 46 56.59 88.53 -50.03
N PRO A 47 57.28 88.34 -51.17
CA PRO A 47 56.68 87.70 -52.35
C PRO A 47 56.37 86.20 -52.17
N ASN A 48 56.99 85.53 -51.19
CA ASN A 48 56.81 84.10 -50.93
C ASN A 48 55.80 83.80 -49.80
N THR A 49 55.18 84.81 -49.20
CA THR A 49 54.12 84.58 -48.19
C THR A 49 52.74 84.63 -48.83
N ALA A 50 51.97 83.55 -48.68
CA ALA A 50 50.59 83.49 -49.13
C ALA A 50 49.69 84.34 -48.20
N PHE A 51 49.18 85.45 -48.70
CA PHE A 51 48.22 86.28 -47.96
C PHE A 51 46.80 85.80 -48.23
N PRO A 52 45.97 85.56 -47.19
CA PRO A 52 44.56 85.22 -47.41
C PRO A 52 43.83 86.37 -48.11
N LYS A 53 42.93 86.02 -49.02
CA LYS A 53 42.01 86.99 -49.65
C LYS A 53 41.16 87.61 -48.52
N MET A 54 41.04 88.93 -48.45
CA MET A 54 40.10 89.55 -47.50
C MET A 54 38.70 89.11 -47.90
N THR A 55 38.02 88.40 -47.01
CA THR A 55 36.64 87.97 -47.18
C THR A 55 35.76 88.71 -46.19
N ASN A 56 34.59 89.15 -46.61
CA ASN A 56 33.61 89.81 -45.74
C ASN A 56 32.89 88.81 -44.83
N THR A 57 32.84 87.53 -45.24
CA THR A 57 32.32 86.42 -44.44
C THR A 57 33.46 85.63 -43.81
N ILE A 58 33.29 85.18 -42.56
CA ILE A 58 34.16 84.20 -41.91
C ILE A 58 33.31 83.06 -41.36
N LEU A 59 33.62 81.82 -41.73
CA LEU A 59 32.95 80.62 -41.19
C LEU A 59 33.86 79.86 -40.23
N THR A 60 33.40 79.68 -38.98
CA THR A 60 34.06 78.86 -37.96
C THR A 60 33.35 77.51 -37.86
N ILE A 61 34.06 76.43 -38.19
CA ILE A 61 33.52 75.06 -38.16
C ILE A 61 33.90 74.40 -36.83
N SER A 62 32.90 73.99 -36.05
CA SER A 62 33.05 73.19 -34.84
C SER A 62 32.84 71.72 -35.16
N LEU A 63 33.87 70.91 -34.87
CA LEU A 63 33.88 69.46 -35.05
C LEU A 63 33.74 68.77 -33.70
N PRO A 64 32.66 68.01 -33.44
CA PRO A 64 32.58 67.14 -32.26
C PRO A 64 33.74 66.13 -32.22
N ASN A 65 34.31 65.84 -31.05
CA ASN A 65 35.38 64.85 -30.89
C ASN A 65 36.55 65.01 -31.89
N SER A 66 36.88 66.26 -32.26
CA SER A 66 37.99 66.60 -33.16
C SER A 66 37.98 65.89 -34.53
N GLY A 67 36.79 65.58 -35.06
CA GLY A 67 36.66 64.94 -36.38
C GLY A 67 36.64 63.40 -36.34
N ARG A 68 36.57 62.76 -35.17
CA ARG A 68 36.39 61.30 -35.06
C ARG A 68 34.90 60.97 -34.91
N ALA A 69 34.35 60.22 -35.86
CA ALA A 69 32.96 59.77 -35.86
C ALA A 69 32.88 58.27 -35.62
N VAL A 70 31.98 57.81 -34.76
CA VAL A 70 31.71 56.36 -34.62
C VAL A 70 31.08 55.85 -35.92
N ARG A 71 31.63 54.77 -36.47
CA ARG A 71 31.12 54.17 -37.70
C ARG A 71 29.64 53.80 -37.55
N PHE A 72 28.85 54.03 -38.60
CA PHE A 72 27.39 53.87 -38.66
C PHE A 72 26.54 54.87 -37.86
N ASN A 73 27.14 55.78 -37.11
CA ASN A 73 26.42 56.85 -36.42
C ASN A 73 26.34 58.14 -37.26
N ASP A 74 25.39 58.99 -36.90
CA ASP A 74 25.26 60.33 -37.45
C ASP A 74 26.31 61.25 -36.82
N TYR A 75 26.96 62.09 -37.64
CA TYR A 75 27.93 63.07 -37.18
C TYR A 75 27.50 64.47 -37.61
N THR A 76 27.18 65.32 -36.63
CA THR A 76 26.67 66.67 -36.90
C THR A 76 27.74 67.73 -36.66
N ILE A 77 28.07 68.50 -37.69
CA ILE A 77 28.95 69.66 -37.57
C ILE A 77 28.14 70.94 -37.37
N LYS A 78 28.71 71.89 -36.64
CA LYS A 78 28.15 73.23 -36.46
C LYS A 78 29.05 74.26 -37.13
N ILE A 79 28.46 75.18 -37.88
CA ILE A 79 29.17 76.21 -38.63
C ILE A 79 28.62 77.56 -38.18
N LYS A 80 29.48 78.42 -37.62
CA LYS A 80 29.12 79.78 -37.21
C LYS A 80 29.66 80.78 -38.23
N ALA A 81 28.79 81.62 -38.79
CA ALA A 81 29.15 82.73 -39.65
C ALA A 81 29.33 84.01 -38.84
N THR A 82 30.36 84.80 -39.15
CA THR A 82 30.61 86.13 -38.57
C THR A 82 31.03 87.11 -39.67
N GLY A 83 30.67 88.38 -39.53
CA GLY A 83 30.83 89.38 -40.60
C GLY A 83 29.54 89.48 -41.43
N GLU A 84 29.66 89.44 -42.75
CA GLU A 84 28.51 89.34 -43.66
C GLU A 84 27.95 87.92 -43.64
N ILE A 85 26.72 87.74 -43.14
CA ILE A 85 26.08 86.43 -42.98
C ILE A 85 25.57 85.95 -44.34
N PRO A 86 26.02 84.79 -44.84
CA PRO A 86 25.59 84.29 -46.15
C PRO A 86 24.20 83.66 -46.08
N ASP A 87 23.36 83.91 -47.09
CA ASP A 87 22.01 83.32 -47.19
C ASP A 87 22.04 81.78 -47.19
N LYS A 88 23.11 81.19 -47.73
CA LYS A 88 23.31 79.74 -47.82
C LYS A 88 24.75 79.37 -47.52
N VAL A 89 24.92 78.29 -46.78
CA VAL A 89 26.22 77.63 -46.55
C VAL A 89 26.20 76.25 -47.20
N TRP A 90 27.18 75.99 -48.06
CA TRP A 90 27.33 74.75 -48.80
C TRP A 90 28.50 73.94 -48.28
N ILE A 91 28.29 72.64 -48.15
CA ILE A 91 29.27 71.65 -47.73
C ILE A 91 29.60 70.79 -48.93
N TYR A 92 30.82 70.96 -49.41
CA TYR A 92 31.34 70.18 -50.51
C TYR A 92 31.99 68.93 -49.93
N ARG A 93 31.33 67.79 -50.07
CA ARG A 93 31.80 66.49 -49.59
C ARG A 93 32.37 65.68 -50.74
N LYS A 94 33.50 65.01 -50.53
CA LYS A 94 34.06 64.07 -51.49
C LYS A 94 33.22 62.78 -51.54
N LEU A 95 32.74 62.39 -52.72
CA LEU A 95 31.97 61.17 -52.97
C LEU A 95 32.73 60.29 -53.97
N GLY A 96 33.48 59.31 -53.47
CA GLY A 96 34.29 58.40 -54.31
C GLY A 96 35.26 59.14 -55.24
N GLU A 97 35.41 58.64 -56.47
CA GLU A 97 36.23 59.27 -57.52
C GLU A 97 35.53 60.43 -58.25
N GLN A 98 34.23 60.64 -58.04
CA GLN A 98 33.43 61.67 -58.72
C GLN A 98 33.73 63.11 -58.24
N GLY A 99 34.66 63.28 -57.29
CA GLY A 99 35.06 64.59 -56.79
C GLY A 99 34.17 65.11 -55.65
N TYR A 100 34.10 66.43 -55.50
CA TYR A 100 33.35 67.09 -54.44
C TYR A 100 31.94 67.48 -54.91
N SER A 101 30.91 67.05 -54.17
CA SER A 101 29.51 67.41 -54.42
C SER A 101 28.97 68.35 -53.35
N PRO A 102 28.18 69.38 -53.71
CA PRO A 102 27.63 70.34 -52.77
C PRO A 102 26.40 69.80 -52.03
N PHE A 103 26.32 70.10 -50.74
CA PHE A 103 25.17 69.83 -49.87
C PHE A 103 24.85 71.08 -49.06
N GLU A 104 23.57 71.47 -48.99
CA GLU A 104 23.16 72.66 -48.24
C GLU A 104 23.18 72.37 -46.73
N ALA A 105 23.83 73.23 -45.95
CA ALA A 105 23.72 73.22 -44.50
C ALA A 105 22.39 73.86 -44.07
N GLN A 106 21.76 73.31 -43.04
CA GLN A 106 20.51 73.84 -42.51
C GLN A 106 20.79 75.02 -41.58
N THR A 107 20.17 76.17 -41.84
CA THR A 107 20.21 77.32 -40.94
C THR A 107 19.47 77.00 -39.64
N ASP A 108 20.03 77.41 -38.50
CA ASP A 108 19.39 77.26 -37.20
C ASP A 108 18.20 78.24 -37.10
N PRO A 109 16.97 77.78 -36.88
CA PRO A 109 15.78 78.65 -36.85
C PRO A 109 15.87 79.75 -35.78
N ALA A 110 16.64 79.52 -34.72
CA ALA A 110 16.78 80.46 -33.60
C ALA A 110 17.94 81.45 -33.78
N ASN A 111 18.88 81.20 -34.70
CA ASN A 111 20.02 82.08 -34.91
C ASN A 111 20.52 82.02 -36.37
N PRO A 112 20.35 83.11 -37.16
CA PRO A 112 20.76 83.15 -38.57
C PRO A 112 22.29 83.06 -38.76
N GLU A 113 23.08 83.24 -37.71
CA GLU A 113 24.55 83.06 -37.76
C GLU A 113 24.99 81.60 -37.67
N LEU A 114 24.10 80.66 -37.32
CA LEU A 114 24.43 79.25 -37.08
C LEU A 114 23.84 78.35 -38.16
N PHE A 115 24.67 77.46 -38.68
CA PHE A 115 24.30 76.43 -39.64
C PHE A 115 24.71 75.05 -39.11
N ARG A 116 23.94 74.02 -39.45
CA ARG A 116 24.20 72.64 -39.06
C ARG A 116 24.14 71.72 -40.26
N TYR A 117 24.99 70.70 -40.23
CA TYR A 117 24.91 69.63 -41.21
C TYR A 117 25.26 68.30 -40.60
N THR A 118 24.42 67.32 -40.88
CA THR A 118 24.53 65.97 -40.35
C THR A 118 24.96 65.02 -41.45
N PHE A 119 26.15 64.46 -41.29
CA PHE A 119 26.59 63.30 -42.05
C PHE A 119 25.87 62.08 -41.50
N ARG A 120 24.85 61.58 -42.21
CA ARG A 120 24.07 60.42 -41.77
C ARG A 120 24.86 59.13 -41.95
N LYS A 121 24.83 58.25 -40.94
CA LYS A 121 25.40 56.89 -40.95
C LYS A 121 26.75 56.79 -41.64
N LEU A 122 27.78 57.44 -41.08
CA LEU A 122 29.13 57.45 -41.65
C LEU A 122 29.74 56.04 -41.68
N VAL A 123 29.93 55.46 -42.88
CA VAL A 123 30.53 54.12 -43.04
C VAL A 123 32.04 54.19 -43.26
N GLU A 124 32.54 55.29 -43.82
CA GLU A 124 33.95 55.51 -44.19
C GLU A 124 34.37 56.96 -43.89
N ASP A 125 35.69 57.20 -43.88
CA ASP A 125 36.28 58.53 -43.75
C ASP A 125 35.73 59.53 -44.78
N VAL A 126 35.43 60.75 -44.35
CA VAL A 126 34.85 61.78 -45.21
C VAL A 126 35.73 63.02 -45.25
N GLN A 127 36.10 63.45 -46.46
CA GLN A 127 36.75 64.74 -46.69
C GLN A 127 35.72 65.76 -47.18
N PHE A 128 35.70 66.95 -46.58
CA PHE A 128 34.79 68.02 -46.98
C PHE A 128 35.40 69.41 -46.79
N PHE A 129 34.87 70.41 -47.47
CA PHE A 129 35.12 71.83 -47.17
C PHE A 129 33.80 72.60 -47.20
N VAL A 130 33.78 73.76 -46.55
CA VAL A 130 32.59 74.59 -46.39
C VAL A 130 32.75 75.89 -47.17
N VAL A 131 31.70 76.31 -47.88
CA VAL A 131 31.64 77.56 -48.64
C VAL A 131 30.40 78.35 -48.24
N GLY A 132 30.54 79.64 -47.96
CA GLY A 132 29.42 80.55 -47.72
C GLY A 132 29.86 81.98 -47.96
N GLY A 133 29.08 82.72 -48.75
CA GLY A 133 29.47 84.06 -49.22
C GLY A 133 30.74 83.99 -50.06
N ASP A 134 31.73 84.80 -49.70
CA ASP A 134 33.07 84.82 -50.31
C ASP A 134 34.11 83.95 -49.56
N TYR A 135 33.71 83.26 -48.48
CA TYR A 135 34.57 82.42 -47.66
C TYR A 135 34.59 80.96 -48.12
N LYS A 136 35.79 80.39 -48.25
CA LYS A 136 36.04 78.96 -48.47
C LYS A 136 36.98 78.42 -47.41
N SER A 137 36.54 77.39 -46.68
CA SER A 137 37.39 76.73 -45.68
C SER A 137 38.49 75.89 -46.32
N ARG A 138 39.52 75.56 -45.52
CA ARG A 138 40.41 74.43 -45.82
C ARG A 138 39.61 73.12 -45.87
N THR A 139 40.17 72.12 -46.53
CA THR A 139 39.61 70.76 -46.51
C THR A 139 39.78 70.17 -45.11
N ILE A 140 38.70 69.61 -44.59
CA ILE A 140 38.58 68.98 -43.28
C ILE A 140 38.30 67.50 -43.50
N LYS A 141 38.87 66.63 -42.66
CA LYS A 141 38.66 65.18 -42.70
C LYS A 141 37.94 64.71 -41.43
N ILE A 142 36.86 63.94 -41.61
CA ILE A 142 36.21 63.13 -40.58
C ILE A 142 36.76 61.71 -40.72
N THR A 143 37.24 61.13 -39.63
CA THR A 143 37.76 59.76 -39.59
C THR A 143 36.76 58.86 -38.88
N THR A 144 36.42 57.72 -39.47
CA THR A 144 35.52 56.74 -38.85
C THR A 144 36.26 55.87 -37.86
N LEU A 145 35.71 55.77 -36.64
CA LEU A 145 36.17 54.92 -35.56
C LEU A 145 35.30 53.66 -35.52
N ASP A 146 35.91 52.50 -35.75
CA ASP A 146 35.25 51.21 -35.63
C ASP A 146 35.47 50.67 -34.21
N LEU A 147 34.39 50.48 -33.44
CA LEU A 147 34.45 50.05 -32.05
C LEU A 147 34.50 48.52 -31.96
N PRO A 148 35.22 47.94 -30.98
CA PRO A 148 35.21 46.49 -30.79
C PRO A 148 33.83 46.05 -30.33
N ARG A 149 33.25 45.04 -30.98
CA ARG A 149 31.94 44.48 -30.62
C ARG A 149 31.98 42.96 -30.62
N VAL A 150 31.13 42.36 -29.80
CA VAL A 150 30.91 40.91 -29.78
C VAL A 150 30.07 40.51 -31.01
N VAL A 151 30.52 39.48 -31.71
CA VAL A 151 29.92 38.98 -32.96
C VAL A 151 29.18 37.67 -32.72
N ASP A 152 29.74 36.79 -31.90
CA ASP A 152 29.24 35.43 -31.68
C ASP A 152 29.53 35.00 -30.25
N VAL A 153 28.64 34.22 -29.64
CA VAL A 153 28.78 33.70 -28.28
C VAL A 153 28.48 32.20 -28.30
N SER A 154 29.40 31.42 -27.75
CA SER A 154 29.27 29.98 -27.53
C SER A 154 29.37 29.70 -26.03
N LEU A 155 28.52 28.78 -25.56
CA LEU A 155 28.38 28.47 -24.14
C LEU A 155 28.64 26.98 -23.92
N GLU A 156 29.54 26.67 -23.00
CA GLU A 156 29.80 25.30 -22.55
C GLU A 156 29.43 25.17 -21.07
N TYR A 157 28.49 24.27 -20.77
CA TYR A 157 27.90 24.07 -19.46
C TYR A 157 28.52 22.85 -18.77
N HIS A 158 29.16 23.08 -17.63
CA HIS A 158 29.60 22.04 -16.70
C HIS A 158 28.66 21.98 -15.51
N PHE A 159 27.78 20.98 -15.51
CA PHE A 159 26.77 20.78 -14.46
C PHE A 159 27.41 20.35 -13.13
N PRO A 160 26.75 20.59 -12.00
CA PRO A 160 27.18 20.07 -10.70
C PRO A 160 27.36 18.55 -10.74
N SER A 161 28.39 18.03 -10.07
CA SER A 161 28.78 16.62 -10.16
C SER A 161 27.70 15.65 -9.69
N TYR A 162 26.86 16.04 -8.74
CA TYR A 162 25.77 15.20 -8.21
C TYR A 162 24.70 14.88 -9.26
N THR A 163 24.55 15.73 -10.28
CA THR A 163 23.55 15.56 -11.34
C THR A 163 23.90 14.46 -12.35
N ASN A 164 25.17 13.99 -12.36
CA ASN A 164 25.72 13.06 -13.36
C ASN A 164 25.45 13.44 -14.83
N MET A 165 25.17 14.71 -15.12
CA MET A 165 24.91 15.18 -16.47
C MET A 165 26.21 15.39 -17.26
N ALA A 166 26.20 14.99 -18.53
CA ALA A 166 27.32 15.26 -19.43
C ALA A 166 27.47 16.76 -19.69
N THR A 167 28.73 17.20 -19.91
CA THR A 167 28.99 18.58 -20.34
C THR A 167 28.29 18.84 -21.67
N GLN A 168 27.61 19.99 -21.77
CA GLN A 168 26.87 20.38 -22.97
C GLN A 168 27.48 21.64 -23.57
N ARG A 169 27.74 21.62 -24.88
CA ARG A 169 28.20 22.81 -25.63
C ARG A 169 27.12 23.27 -26.60
N ILE A 170 26.85 24.56 -26.62
CA ILE A 170 25.96 25.21 -27.58
C ILE A 170 26.80 26.19 -28.39
N GLU A 171 27.02 25.85 -29.66
CA GLU A 171 27.70 26.71 -30.62
C GLU A 171 26.72 27.74 -31.18
N ARG A 172 27.13 29.01 -31.24
CA ARG A 172 26.34 30.13 -31.77
C ARG A 172 24.96 30.29 -31.12
N ASN A 173 24.96 30.58 -29.83
CA ASN A 173 23.74 30.87 -29.09
C ASN A 173 23.43 32.38 -29.09
N ASP A 174 22.20 32.75 -28.70
CA ASP A 174 21.77 34.12 -28.43
C ASP A 174 22.44 34.76 -27.20
N GLY A 175 23.34 34.00 -26.53
CA GLY A 175 24.06 34.39 -25.32
C GLY A 175 23.24 34.21 -24.03
N ASN A 176 21.99 33.77 -24.10
CA ASN A 176 21.19 33.53 -22.90
C ASN A 176 21.60 32.23 -22.20
N ILE A 177 21.71 32.29 -20.87
CA ILE A 177 22.08 31.15 -20.03
C ILE A 177 20.83 30.64 -19.33
N ASP A 178 20.48 29.37 -19.57
CA ASP A 178 19.43 28.66 -18.84
C ASP A 178 20.02 27.34 -18.29
N ALA A 179 20.27 27.30 -16.98
CA ALA A 179 20.95 26.17 -16.34
C ALA A 179 20.60 26.01 -14.86
N LEU A 180 20.91 24.85 -14.30
CA LEU A 180 20.77 24.56 -12.87
C LEU A 180 21.64 25.49 -12.04
N TYR A 181 21.16 25.85 -10.86
CA TYR A 181 21.96 26.56 -9.86
C TYR A 181 23.30 25.85 -9.62
N GLY A 182 24.40 26.62 -9.54
CA GLY A 182 25.75 26.10 -9.37
C GLY A 182 26.44 25.61 -10.65
N THR A 183 25.76 25.60 -11.80
CA THR A 183 26.38 25.27 -13.10
C THR A 183 27.49 26.26 -13.43
N ARG A 184 28.66 25.75 -13.84
CA ARG A 184 29.76 26.56 -14.35
C ARG A 184 29.65 26.64 -15.86
N VAL A 185 29.54 27.85 -16.39
CA VAL A 185 29.43 28.15 -17.82
C VAL A 185 30.74 28.75 -18.30
N ASN A 186 31.43 28.08 -19.22
CA ASN A 186 32.50 28.70 -19.98
C ASN A 186 31.84 29.51 -21.10
N VAL A 187 32.07 30.81 -21.07
CA VAL A 187 31.57 31.76 -22.07
C VAL A 187 32.69 32.04 -23.05
N GLU A 188 32.54 31.56 -24.28
CA GLU A 188 33.46 31.83 -25.38
C GLU A 188 32.79 32.83 -26.32
N ALA A 189 33.47 33.92 -26.67
CA ALA A 189 32.93 34.89 -27.59
C ALA A 189 33.96 35.31 -28.65
N ARG A 190 33.46 35.64 -29.83
CA ARG A 190 34.26 36.18 -30.93
C ARG A 190 33.98 37.66 -31.09
N VAL A 191 35.02 38.48 -31.24
CA VAL A 191 34.92 39.93 -31.41
C VAL A 191 35.29 40.37 -32.83
N SER A 192 34.80 41.54 -33.25
CA SER A 192 34.99 42.08 -34.61
C SER A 192 36.45 42.38 -34.98
N LYS A 193 37.26 42.74 -33.98
CA LYS A 193 38.68 43.12 -34.10
C LYS A 193 39.44 42.70 -32.83
N ASP A 194 40.77 42.78 -32.87
CA ASP A 194 41.60 42.38 -31.74
C ASP A 194 41.35 43.26 -30.50
N VAL A 195 41.25 42.63 -29.34
CA VAL A 195 40.95 43.29 -28.06
C VAL A 195 42.05 43.01 -27.04
N LYS A 196 42.34 44.00 -26.21
CA LYS A 196 43.39 43.90 -25.18
C LYS A 196 42.84 43.43 -23.84
N THR A 197 41.62 43.85 -23.52
CA THR A 197 40.94 43.48 -22.27
C THR A 197 39.49 43.19 -22.55
N ALA A 198 38.95 42.18 -21.89
CA ALA A 198 37.54 41.83 -21.93
C ALA A 198 37.06 41.41 -20.52
N LYS A 199 35.80 41.73 -20.21
CA LYS A 199 35.18 41.42 -18.93
C LYS A 199 33.71 41.04 -19.15
N ILE A 200 33.21 40.10 -18.35
CA ILE A 200 31.79 39.88 -18.17
C ILE A 200 31.34 40.80 -17.04
N MET A 201 30.31 41.60 -17.30
CA MET A 201 29.69 42.49 -16.32
C MET A 201 28.32 41.94 -15.94
N LEU A 202 28.14 41.59 -14.68
CA LEU A 202 26.86 41.17 -14.12
C LEU A 202 26.03 42.39 -13.69
N ASN A 203 24.72 42.20 -13.56
CA ASN A 203 23.76 43.21 -13.10
C ASN A 203 24.05 43.75 -11.68
N ASP A 204 24.67 42.95 -10.82
CA ASP A 204 25.11 43.31 -9.47
C ASP A 204 26.46 44.08 -9.46
N SER A 205 26.94 44.50 -10.64
CA SER A 205 28.23 45.14 -10.86
C SER A 205 29.46 44.25 -10.62
N THR A 206 29.27 42.93 -10.45
CA THR A 206 30.40 41.99 -10.40
C THR A 206 31.10 41.93 -11.76
N GLU A 207 32.42 42.14 -11.75
CA GLU A 207 33.25 42.05 -12.94
C GLU A 207 34.02 40.72 -12.96
N ILE A 208 33.87 39.95 -14.03
CA ILE A 208 34.61 38.70 -14.23
C ILE A 208 35.58 38.89 -15.40
N PRO A 209 36.90 38.81 -15.18
CA PRO A 209 37.87 38.99 -16.25
C PRO A 209 37.79 37.85 -17.26
N MET A 210 37.92 38.19 -18.55
CA MET A 210 38.03 37.22 -19.64
C MET A 210 39.45 37.19 -20.18
N LYS A 211 39.92 36.00 -20.55
CA LYS A 211 41.18 35.83 -21.27
C LYS A 211 40.97 36.26 -22.73
N CYS A 212 41.87 37.06 -23.27
CA CYS A 212 41.83 37.54 -24.66
C CYS A 212 42.94 36.86 -25.48
N ASP A 213 42.58 36.30 -26.63
CA ASP A 213 43.51 35.73 -27.61
C ASP A 213 43.12 36.24 -29.02
N GLY A 214 43.67 37.41 -29.38
CA GLY A 214 43.31 38.12 -30.61
C GLY A 214 41.83 38.49 -30.66
N LYS A 215 41.05 37.75 -31.47
CA LYS A 215 39.61 37.93 -31.67
C LYS A 215 38.74 36.98 -30.85
N GLU A 216 39.33 36.07 -30.10
CA GLU A 216 38.59 35.11 -29.27
C GLU A 216 38.80 35.46 -27.80
N ILE A 217 37.70 35.48 -27.05
CA ILE A 217 37.70 35.80 -25.62
C ILE A 217 36.98 34.69 -24.86
N THR A 218 37.54 34.30 -23.72
CA THR A 218 37.00 33.20 -22.90
C THR A 218 36.88 33.63 -21.44
N GLY A 219 35.70 33.45 -20.85
CA GLY A 219 35.41 33.74 -19.45
C GLY A 219 34.71 32.56 -18.77
N LYS A 220 34.69 32.55 -17.43
CA LYS A 220 33.98 31.53 -16.65
C LYS A 220 33.00 32.19 -15.71
N LEU A 221 31.74 31.79 -15.80
CA LEU A 221 30.64 32.31 -14.99
C LEU A 221 29.99 31.14 -14.24
N THR A 222 29.59 31.36 -12.98
CA THR A 222 28.79 30.38 -12.23
C THR A 222 27.39 30.91 -12.05
N VAL A 223 26.37 30.11 -12.39
CA VAL A 223 24.97 30.48 -12.20
C VAL A 223 24.63 30.45 -10.72
N LYS A 224 24.27 31.61 -10.16
CA LYS A 224 23.91 31.78 -8.73
C LYS A 224 22.48 32.28 -8.52
N GLY A 225 21.72 32.49 -9.59
CA GLY A 225 20.39 33.09 -9.54
C GLY A 225 20.04 33.72 -10.88
N ASP A 226 18.81 34.21 -10.97
CA ASP A 226 18.34 34.96 -12.13
C ASP A 226 19.08 36.30 -12.24
N GLY A 227 19.38 36.74 -13.45
CA GLY A 227 20.07 37.99 -13.67
C GLY A 227 20.32 38.31 -15.13
N THR A 228 21.20 39.27 -15.37
CA THR A 228 21.65 39.62 -16.72
C THR A 228 23.15 39.85 -16.73
N TYR A 229 23.80 39.53 -17.84
CA TYR A 229 25.20 39.84 -18.05
C TYR A 229 25.44 40.51 -19.40
N SER A 230 26.55 41.24 -19.50
CA SER A 230 27.03 41.79 -20.76
C SER A 230 28.53 41.52 -20.89
N ILE A 231 29.02 41.43 -22.12
CA ILE A 231 30.44 41.23 -22.40
C ILE A 231 31.01 42.57 -22.87
N GLN A 232 31.84 43.18 -22.04
CA GLN A 232 32.52 44.44 -22.36
C GLN A 232 33.93 44.16 -22.87
N VAL A 233 34.30 44.83 -23.96
CA VAL A 233 35.57 44.61 -24.66
C VAL A 233 36.22 45.94 -24.98
N TRP A 234 37.54 46.03 -24.77
CA TRP A 234 38.32 47.23 -25.07
C TRP A 234 39.46 46.89 -26.03
N ASP A 235 39.64 47.75 -27.03
CA ASP A 235 40.77 47.66 -27.95
C ASP A 235 42.07 48.20 -27.34
N SER A 236 43.16 48.18 -28.11
CA SER A 236 44.47 48.68 -27.69
C SER A 236 44.48 50.17 -27.34
N ASP A 237 43.56 50.94 -27.91
CA ASP A 237 43.44 52.39 -27.73
C ASP A 237 42.45 52.76 -26.62
N GLY A 238 41.84 51.77 -25.96
CA GLY A 238 40.89 51.94 -24.88
C GLY A 238 39.46 52.22 -25.34
N ASN A 239 39.14 52.06 -26.62
CA ASN A 239 37.75 52.22 -27.11
C ASN A 239 36.94 50.95 -26.83
N SER A 240 35.66 51.14 -26.50
CA SER A 240 34.69 50.07 -26.20
C SER A 240 33.33 50.43 -26.79
N ASP A 241 32.47 49.43 -26.96
CA ASP A 241 31.06 49.63 -27.32
C ASP A 241 30.31 50.28 -26.15
N PRO A 242 29.71 51.48 -26.32
CA PRO A 242 28.96 52.14 -25.26
C PRO A 242 27.64 51.43 -24.91
N GLN A 243 27.15 50.51 -25.75
CA GLN A 243 25.91 49.77 -25.53
C GLN A 243 26.10 48.28 -25.86
N PRO A 244 26.89 47.54 -25.06
CA PRO A 244 27.10 46.12 -25.28
C PRO A 244 25.77 45.35 -25.17
N PRO A 245 25.57 44.28 -25.97
CA PRO A 245 24.39 43.42 -25.84
C PRO A 245 24.24 42.87 -24.41
N GLN A 246 23.00 42.86 -23.92
CA GLN A 246 22.64 42.24 -22.64
C GLN A 246 22.03 40.87 -22.88
N TYR A 247 22.48 39.91 -22.07
CA TYR A 247 22.03 38.53 -22.08
C TYR A 247 21.38 38.17 -20.75
N SER A 248 20.35 37.33 -20.76
CA SER A 248 19.68 36.87 -19.53
C SER A 248 20.31 35.61 -18.97
N ILE A 249 20.35 35.53 -17.65
CA ILE A 249 20.66 34.32 -16.88
C ILE A 249 19.35 33.88 -16.20
N HIS A 250 18.90 32.68 -16.52
CA HIS A 250 17.82 32.00 -15.82
C HIS A 250 18.40 30.84 -15.01
N SER A 251 18.18 30.86 -13.70
CA SER A 251 18.64 29.83 -12.77
C SER A 251 17.49 28.89 -12.45
N GLN A 252 17.62 27.64 -12.89
CA GLN A 252 16.65 26.61 -12.54
C GLN A 252 16.99 26.02 -11.16
N PRO A 253 16.06 26.07 -10.19
CA PRO A 253 16.24 25.37 -8.93
C PRO A 253 16.06 23.87 -9.14
N ASP A 254 16.74 23.12 -8.29
CA ASP A 254 16.61 21.69 -8.18
C ASP A 254 15.33 21.34 -7.38
N GLU A 255 14.60 20.30 -7.80
CA GLU A 255 13.31 19.96 -7.20
C GLU A 255 13.51 19.27 -5.84
N ILE A 256 12.42 19.13 -5.07
CA ILE A 256 12.44 18.35 -3.83
C ILE A 256 12.02 16.91 -4.14
N PRO A 257 12.64 15.91 -3.48
CA PRO A 257 12.27 14.52 -3.65
C PRO A 257 10.85 14.23 -3.14
N VAL A 258 10.26 13.12 -3.57
CA VAL A 258 9.02 12.56 -3.03
C VAL A 258 9.31 11.23 -2.37
N VAL A 259 8.77 11.02 -1.17
CA VAL A 259 8.96 9.79 -0.39
C VAL A 259 7.64 9.32 0.19
N GLN A 260 7.34 8.04 0.02
CA GLN A 260 6.10 7.41 0.45
C GLN A 260 6.38 6.06 1.10
N ILE A 261 5.55 5.68 2.06
CA ILE A 261 5.51 4.31 2.59
C ILE A 261 4.41 3.58 1.83
N THR A 262 4.78 2.67 0.94
CA THR A 262 3.84 1.93 0.09
C THR A 262 3.27 0.70 0.78
N TYR A 263 4.00 0.16 1.77
CA TYR A 263 3.53 -0.91 2.64
C TYR A 263 4.00 -0.65 4.09
N PRO A 264 3.14 -0.77 5.11
CA PRO A 264 1.70 -1.08 5.03
C PRO A 264 0.86 0.05 4.41
N GLY A 265 1.37 1.29 4.39
CA GLY A 265 0.67 2.44 3.81
C GLY A 265 -0.60 2.87 4.55
N LYS A 266 -0.82 2.35 5.76
CA LYS A 266 -1.94 2.61 6.66
C LYS A 266 -1.50 2.38 8.11
N ASP A 267 -2.31 2.85 9.05
CA ASP A 267 -2.18 2.49 10.45
C ASP A 267 -2.49 1.00 10.64
N ILE A 268 -1.69 0.31 11.46
CA ILE A 268 -1.85 -1.13 11.70
C ILE A 268 -1.65 -1.46 13.17
N ASP A 269 -2.33 -2.53 13.59
CA ASP A 269 -2.05 -3.20 14.85
C ASP A 269 -0.92 -4.22 14.66
N ILE A 270 0.03 -4.24 15.58
CA ILE A 270 1.18 -5.16 15.56
C ILE A 270 0.93 -6.35 16.47
N ASN A 271 1.44 -7.52 16.10
CA ASN A 271 1.37 -8.75 16.89
C ASN A 271 2.62 -8.89 17.80
N GLU A 272 2.65 -9.95 18.61
CA GLU A 272 3.77 -10.25 19.53
C GLU A 272 5.09 -10.57 18.83
N GLU A 273 5.10 -10.77 17.52
CA GLU A 273 6.32 -11.02 16.76
C GLU A 273 7.16 -9.76 16.59
N MET A 274 6.58 -8.57 16.86
CA MET A 274 7.26 -7.27 16.88
C MET A 274 8.02 -6.95 15.58
N LYS A 275 7.57 -7.51 14.45
CA LYS A 275 8.21 -7.35 13.14
C LYS A 275 7.23 -6.72 12.17
N VAL A 276 7.56 -5.53 11.70
CA VAL A 276 6.73 -4.80 10.72
C VAL A 276 7.49 -4.68 9.41
N PRO A 277 7.01 -5.31 8.32
CA PRO A 277 7.54 -5.03 6.99
C PRO A 277 7.15 -3.60 6.59
N ILE A 278 8.13 -2.82 6.17
CA ILE A 278 7.99 -1.47 5.65
C ILE A 278 8.59 -1.44 4.26
N GLN A 279 7.79 -0.99 3.30
CA GLN A 279 8.26 -0.67 1.96
C GLN A 279 8.23 0.84 1.76
N VAL A 280 9.36 1.38 1.32
CA VAL A 280 9.53 2.81 1.05
C VAL A 280 9.74 3.00 -0.44
N TYR A 281 8.99 3.90 -1.04
CA TYR A 281 9.18 4.38 -2.41
C TYR A 281 9.69 5.81 -2.39
N GLY A 282 10.79 6.06 -3.10
CA GLY A 282 11.36 7.39 -3.29
C GLY A 282 11.49 7.72 -4.78
N GLU A 283 11.16 8.94 -5.15
CA GLU A 283 11.34 9.47 -6.51
C GLU A 283 11.98 10.86 -6.48
N ASP A 284 12.98 11.08 -7.31
CA ASP A 284 13.75 12.32 -7.42
C ASP A 284 14.31 12.53 -8.84
N ASP A 285 14.66 13.76 -9.23
CA ASP A 285 15.19 14.04 -10.58
C ASP A 285 16.69 13.74 -10.74
N PHE A 286 17.48 13.77 -9.65
CA PHE A 286 18.92 13.46 -9.64
C PHE A 286 19.33 12.32 -8.68
N GLY A 287 18.42 11.89 -7.81
CA GLY A 287 18.52 10.71 -6.97
C GLY A 287 18.76 10.99 -5.49
N PHE A 288 18.81 9.91 -4.70
CA PHE A 288 18.86 9.98 -3.23
C PHE A 288 20.27 9.81 -2.66
N SER A 289 20.50 10.42 -1.50
CA SER A 289 21.68 10.18 -0.66
C SER A 289 21.40 9.24 0.51
N LYS A 290 20.26 9.37 1.19
CA LYS A 290 19.89 8.50 2.32
C LYS A 290 18.40 8.55 2.65
N PHE A 291 17.94 7.55 3.39
CA PHE A 291 16.61 7.49 3.99
C PHE A 291 16.74 7.28 5.49
N ILE A 292 15.98 8.05 6.28
CA ILE A 292 15.98 7.97 7.75
C ILE A 292 14.57 7.60 8.19
N LEU A 293 14.44 6.50 8.93
CA LEU A 293 13.20 6.19 9.64
C LEU A 293 13.19 6.98 10.94
N LYS A 294 12.14 7.75 11.12
CA LYS A 294 11.86 8.57 12.30
C LYS A 294 10.66 8.01 13.03
N TYR A 295 10.73 7.93 14.35
CA TYR A 295 9.60 7.47 15.13
C TYR A 295 9.54 8.10 16.52
N VAL A 296 8.34 8.06 17.10
CA VAL A 296 8.03 8.50 18.46
C VAL A 296 7.14 7.45 19.09
N VAL A 297 7.52 6.94 20.26
CA VAL A 297 6.62 6.15 21.11
C VAL A 297 5.77 7.15 21.89
N VAL A 298 4.46 7.14 21.67
CA VAL A 298 3.51 8.08 22.27
C VAL A 298 3.40 7.76 23.76
N THR A 299 4.14 8.52 24.56
CA THR A 299 4.12 8.43 26.04
C THR A 299 4.07 9.85 26.64
N GLN A 300 3.95 9.96 27.98
CA GLN A 300 3.94 11.27 28.66
C GLN A 300 5.20 12.10 28.38
N GLU A 301 6.36 11.46 28.16
CA GLU A 301 7.61 12.07 27.70
C GLU A 301 7.99 11.51 26.33
N SER A 302 7.39 12.06 25.27
CA SER A 302 7.64 11.62 23.89
C SER A 302 8.98 12.13 23.38
N THR A 303 9.95 11.24 23.16
CA THR A 303 11.23 11.54 22.52
C THR A 303 11.26 11.05 21.08
N GLU A 304 11.82 11.86 20.17
CA GLU A 304 11.99 11.48 18.77
C GLU A 304 13.26 10.66 18.62
N HIS A 305 13.11 9.49 18.00
CA HIS A 305 14.19 8.61 17.65
C HIS A 305 14.33 8.51 16.13
N SER A 306 15.55 8.20 15.68
CA SER A 306 15.82 8.03 14.26
C SER A 306 16.92 7.02 14.01
N PHE A 307 16.79 6.23 12.95
CA PHE A 307 17.90 5.43 12.43
C PHE A 307 17.90 5.45 10.90
N GLU A 308 19.10 5.34 10.33
CA GLU A 308 19.31 5.36 8.88
C GLU A 308 19.01 3.98 8.29
N LEU A 309 18.20 3.94 7.23
CA LEU A 309 17.88 2.71 6.51
C LEU A 309 19.06 2.28 5.65
N PRO A 310 19.34 0.97 5.54
CA PRO A 310 20.39 0.47 4.66
C PRO A 310 20.06 0.81 3.20
N PHE A 311 20.83 1.74 2.63
CA PHE A 311 20.64 2.24 1.27
C PHE A 311 21.93 2.10 0.46
N SER A 312 21.83 1.50 -0.74
CA SER A 312 22.98 1.24 -1.62
C SER A 312 22.80 1.75 -3.06
N LEU A 313 21.65 2.33 -3.37
CA LEU A 313 21.25 2.77 -4.72
C LEU A 313 21.48 4.27 -4.92
N PHE A 314 22.67 4.75 -4.58
CA PHE A 314 23.01 6.18 -4.63
C PHE A 314 22.87 6.75 -6.05
N GLY A 315 22.14 7.86 -6.19
CA GLY A 315 21.92 8.54 -7.47
C GLY A 315 20.87 7.90 -8.39
N GLU A 316 20.19 6.83 -7.95
CA GLU A 316 19.02 6.31 -8.66
C GLU A 316 17.83 7.27 -8.49
N LYS A 317 17.13 7.55 -9.59
CA LYS A 317 15.99 8.48 -9.64
C LYS A 317 14.72 7.90 -9.02
N GLN A 318 14.59 6.58 -9.03
CA GLN A 318 13.48 5.86 -8.41
C GLN A 318 14.06 4.75 -7.54
N VAL A 319 13.63 4.69 -6.30
CA VAL A 319 14.15 3.76 -5.30
C VAL A 319 12.97 3.08 -4.62
N THR A 320 13.05 1.75 -4.49
CA THR A 320 12.16 0.98 -3.62
C THR A 320 13.00 0.24 -2.59
N LEU A 321 12.74 0.47 -1.31
CA LEU A 321 13.44 -0.17 -0.19
C LEU A 321 12.45 -1.02 0.59
N ASP A 322 12.79 -2.30 0.73
CA ASP A 322 12.10 -3.23 1.61
C ASP A 322 12.91 -3.39 2.90
N PHE A 323 12.26 -3.19 4.04
CA PHE A 323 12.87 -3.27 5.35
C PHE A 323 11.91 -3.93 6.34
N THR A 324 12.38 -4.87 7.16
CA THR A 324 11.58 -5.40 8.27
C THR A 324 12.06 -4.75 9.57
N TRP A 325 11.21 -3.90 10.15
CA TRP A 325 11.51 -3.24 11.40
C TRP A 325 11.28 -4.18 12.58
N ASN A 326 12.36 -4.46 13.33
CA ASN A 326 12.24 -5.11 14.63
C ASN A 326 11.94 -4.07 15.72
N LEU A 327 10.76 -4.19 16.32
CA LEU A 327 10.24 -3.34 17.38
C LEU A 327 10.59 -3.87 18.79
N ASP A 328 11.10 -5.10 18.94
CA ASP A 328 11.50 -5.67 20.23
C ASP A 328 12.36 -4.72 21.10
N PRO A 329 13.38 -4.02 20.54
CA PRO A 329 14.25 -3.15 21.34
C PRO A 329 13.54 -1.93 21.92
N LEU A 330 12.38 -1.55 21.38
CA LEU A 330 11.56 -0.45 21.89
C LEU A 330 10.92 -0.81 23.24
N GLY A 331 10.82 -2.10 23.55
CA GLY A 331 10.22 -2.57 24.79
C GLY A 331 8.77 -2.14 24.96
N LEU A 332 8.02 -2.08 23.85
CA LEU A 332 6.61 -1.71 23.82
C LEU A 332 5.80 -2.57 24.78
N ILE A 333 4.87 -1.93 25.48
CA ILE A 333 3.83 -2.61 26.25
C ILE A 333 2.50 -2.46 25.52
N PRO A 334 1.53 -3.37 25.74
CA PRO A 334 0.21 -3.21 25.16
C PRO A 334 -0.42 -1.84 25.43
N ASP A 335 -1.23 -1.39 24.48
CA ASP A 335 -1.81 -0.05 24.32
C ASP A 335 -0.81 1.06 23.90
N ASP A 336 0.49 0.77 23.80
CA ASP A 336 1.47 1.72 23.23
C ASP A 336 1.21 1.97 21.74
N VAL A 337 1.43 3.22 21.34
CA VAL A 337 1.34 3.67 19.94
C VAL A 337 2.68 4.22 19.50
N VAL A 338 3.22 3.71 18.41
CA VAL A 338 4.42 4.22 17.75
C VAL A 338 4.02 4.98 16.50
N LYS A 339 4.28 6.28 16.47
CA LYS A 339 4.13 7.09 15.24
C LYS A 339 5.44 7.08 14.49
N TYR A 340 5.41 6.76 13.20
CA TYR A 340 6.62 6.69 12.37
C TYR A 340 6.43 7.33 10.99
N TRP A 341 7.53 7.80 10.41
CA TRP A 341 7.61 8.33 9.05
C TRP A 341 9.02 8.13 8.50
N ILE A 342 9.16 8.31 7.18
CA ILE A 342 10.47 8.30 6.52
C ILE A 342 10.82 9.71 6.05
N GLU A 343 12.06 10.10 6.29
CA GLU A 343 12.69 11.27 5.69
C GLU A 343 13.67 10.80 4.61
N GLY A 344 13.45 11.21 3.36
CA GLY A 344 14.41 10.96 2.28
C GLY A 344 15.14 12.24 1.90
N TYR A 345 16.45 12.10 1.68
CA TYR A 345 17.35 13.19 1.34
C TYR A 345 17.84 13.01 -0.09
N ASP A 346 17.76 14.06 -0.90
CA ASP A 346 18.34 14.08 -2.25
C ASP A 346 19.89 14.02 -2.19
N ASN A 347 20.56 14.04 -3.34
CA ASN A 347 22.00 14.02 -3.44
C ASN A 347 22.63 15.41 -3.68
N ASP A 348 21.91 16.51 -3.43
CA ASP A 348 22.44 17.87 -3.61
C ASP A 348 23.55 18.17 -2.58
N MET A 349 24.79 18.14 -3.04
CA MET A 349 25.97 18.48 -2.22
C MET A 349 26.32 19.98 -2.24
N LEU A 350 25.63 20.78 -3.05
CA LEU A 350 25.98 22.16 -3.36
C LEU A 350 25.22 23.14 -2.45
N THR A 351 23.91 22.93 -2.26
CA THR A 351 23.12 23.68 -1.26
C THR A 351 22.87 22.89 0.03
N GLY A 352 23.25 21.61 0.02
CA GLY A 352 22.95 20.65 1.08
C GLY A 352 21.73 19.80 0.70
N PRO A 353 21.67 18.53 1.13
CA PRO A 353 20.61 17.63 0.70
C PRO A 353 19.23 18.17 1.08
N LYS A 354 18.33 18.32 0.11
CA LYS A 354 16.94 18.67 0.39
C LYS A 354 16.23 17.45 0.93
N MET A 355 15.34 17.68 1.89
CA MET A 355 14.61 16.64 2.61
C MET A 355 13.13 16.69 2.26
N SER A 356 12.53 15.51 2.09
CA SER A 356 11.08 15.32 2.07
C SER A 356 10.66 14.28 3.10
N LYS A 357 9.44 14.42 3.62
CA LYS A 357 8.86 13.59 4.67
C LYS A 357 7.64 12.86 4.13
N SER A 358 7.55 11.56 4.41
CA SER A 358 6.36 10.76 4.12
C SER A 358 5.19 11.12 5.06
N LYS A 359 3.99 10.60 4.75
CA LYS A 359 2.89 10.56 5.72
C LYS A 359 3.33 9.85 7.00
N VAL A 360 2.77 10.31 8.12
CA VAL A 360 2.98 9.71 9.43
C VAL A 360 1.94 8.61 9.61
N TYR A 361 2.41 7.41 9.95
CA TYR A 361 1.56 6.27 10.26
C TYR A 361 1.74 5.85 11.71
N SER A 362 0.75 5.14 12.24
CA SER A 362 0.73 4.64 13.61
C SER A 362 0.79 3.12 13.63
N LEU A 363 1.67 2.57 14.47
CA LEU A 363 1.70 1.17 14.86
C LEU A 363 1.18 1.10 16.27
N ARG A 364 0.13 0.33 16.51
CA ARG A 364 -0.43 0.15 17.85
C ARG A 364 -0.23 -1.28 18.28
N PHE A 365 0.19 -1.49 19.52
CA PHE A 365 0.29 -2.83 20.09
C PHE A 365 -0.99 -3.12 20.90
N PRO A 366 -2.03 -3.75 20.32
CA PRO A 366 -3.26 -4.01 21.05
C PRO A 366 -3.03 -4.96 22.22
N SER A 367 -3.80 -4.77 23.29
CA SER A 367 -3.84 -5.73 24.39
C SER A 367 -4.61 -6.98 24.00
N ILE A 368 -4.18 -8.16 24.49
CA ILE A 368 -4.90 -9.41 24.17
C ILE A 368 -6.37 -9.37 24.63
N ASP A 369 -6.66 -8.66 25.73
CA ASP A 369 -8.03 -8.48 26.22
C ASP A 369 -8.91 -7.80 25.16
N GLU A 370 -8.37 -6.79 24.48
CA GLU A 370 -9.07 -6.09 23.41
C GLU A 370 -9.32 -7.01 22.21
N ILE A 371 -8.31 -7.78 21.79
CA ILE A 371 -8.49 -8.69 20.66
C ILE A 371 -9.47 -9.83 21.02
N ILE A 372 -9.44 -10.33 22.26
CA ILE A 372 -10.42 -11.30 22.77
C ILE A 372 -11.82 -10.69 22.82
N GLU A 373 -11.98 -9.44 23.25
CA GLU A 373 -13.27 -8.74 23.28
C GLU A 373 -13.84 -8.56 21.87
N GLU A 374 -13.02 -8.14 20.89
CA GLU A 374 -13.42 -8.01 19.49
C GLU A 374 -13.90 -9.36 18.93
N VAL A 375 -13.06 -10.40 19.04
CA VAL A 375 -13.37 -11.76 18.58
C VAL A 375 -14.62 -12.31 19.29
N THR A 376 -14.78 -12.05 20.58
CA THR A 376 -15.96 -12.48 21.35
C THR A 376 -17.22 -11.74 20.93
N GLY A 377 -17.12 -10.45 20.59
CA GLY A 377 -18.21 -9.65 20.05
C GLY A 377 -18.70 -10.19 18.70
N GLU A 378 -17.77 -10.42 17.77
CA GLU A 378 -18.11 -10.99 16.45
C GLU A 378 -18.78 -12.37 16.56
N ARG A 379 -18.28 -13.23 17.45
CA ARG A 379 -18.88 -14.55 17.68
C ARG A 379 -20.29 -14.44 18.25
N LYS A 380 -20.52 -13.49 19.16
CA LYS A 380 -21.87 -13.26 19.70
C LYS A 380 -22.84 -12.85 18.60
N GLU A 381 -22.42 -11.98 17.68
CA GLU A 381 -23.20 -11.62 16.50
C GLU A 381 -23.47 -12.83 15.59
N GLN A 382 -22.47 -13.67 15.35
CA GLN A 382 -22.61 -14.90 14.56
C GLN A 382 -23.61 -15.88 15.21
N MET A 383 -23.57 -16.04 16.54
CA MET A 383 -24.51 -16.88 17.28
C MET A 383 -25.94 -16.33 17.25
N GLU A 384 -26.09 -15.02 17.43
CA GLU A 384 -27.38 -14.32 17.31
C GLU A 384 -27.95 -14.50 15.91
N SER A 385 -27.13 -14.39 14.85
CA SER A 385 -27.56 -14.65 13.48
C SER A 385 -28.06 -16.09 13.26
N VAL A 386 -27.40 -17.09 13.85
CA VAL A 386 -27.87 -18.49 13.78
C VAL A 386 -29.18 -18.68 14.56
N ASP A 387 -29.31 -18.07 15.75
CA ASP A 387 -30.56 -18.12 16.53
C ASP A 387 -31.72 -17.43 15.80
N GLU A 388 -31.49 -16.26 15.23
CA GLU A 388 -32.46 -15.55 14.38
C GLU A 388 -32.88 -16.41 13.19
N ALA A 389 -31.93 -17.10 12.55
CA ALA A 389 -32.22 -18.02 11.46
C ALA A 389 -33.13 -19.19 11.91
N ILE A 390 -32.88 -19.74 13.11
CA ILE A 390 -33.73 -20.77 13.72
C ILE A 390 -35.15 -20.24 13.99
N GLN A 391 -35.29 -19.05 14.56
CA GLN A 391 -36.60 -18.46 14.85
C GLN A 391 -37.37 -18.14 13.57
N ALA A 392 -36.70 -17.57 12.58
CA ALA A 392 -37.26 -17.32 11.25
C ALA A 392 -37.75 -18.63 10.62
N GLN A 393 -36.95 -19.69 10.71
CA GLN A 393 -37.31 -21.00 10.18
C GLN A 393 -38.51 -21.64 10.90
N LYS A 394 -38.58 -21.50 12.23
CA LYS A 394 -39.73 -21.97 13.04
C LYS A 394 -41.03 -21.27 12.64
N GLU A 395 -41.00 -19.96 12.39
CA GLU A 395 -42.18 -19.23 11.91
C GLU A 395 -42.51 -19.58 10.46
N PHE A 396 -41.50 -19.75 9.62
CA PHE A 396 -41.64 -20.17 8.23
C PHE A 396 -42.33 -21.53 8.10
N VAL A 397 -42.00 -22.50 8.96
CA VAL A 397 -42.70 -23.81 9.01
C VAL A 397 -44.19 -23.64 9.30
N LYS A 398 -44.57 -22.76 10.25
CA LYS A 398 -46.00 -22.49 10.56
C LYS A 398 -46.73 -21.85 9.38
N GLN A 399 -46.07 -20.95 8.66
CA GLN A 399 -46.63 -20.32 7.45
C GLN A 399 -46.84 -21.36 6.34
N THR A 400 -45.84 -22.21 6.13
CA THR A 400 -45.89 -23.33 5.18
C THR A 400 -47.04 -24.29 5.51
N GLU A 401 -47.23 -24.64 6.78
CA GLU A 401 -48.35 -25.49 7.22
C GLU A 401 -49.73 -24.88 6.96
N LYS A 402 -49.88 -23.57 7.21
CA LYS A 402 -51.13 -22.85 6.92
C LYS A 402 -51.43 -22.89 5.42
N LEU A 403 -50.42 -22.67 4.58
CA LEU A 403 -50.57 -22.69 3.12
C LEU A 403 -50.90 -24.09 2.60
N ILE A 404 -50.24 -25.14 3.12
CA ILE A 404 -50.58 -26.54 2.80
C ILE A 404 -52.04 -26.85 3.14
N ARG A 405 -52.56 -26.34 4.26
CA ARG A 405 -53.98 -26.54 4.64
C ARG A 405 -54.94 -25.83 3.69
N GLN A 406 -54.62 -24.60 3.26
CA GLN A 406 -55.42 -23.84 2.29
C GLN A 406 -55.48 -24.56 0.95
N ILE A 407 -54.33 -24.99 0.42
CA ILE A 407 -54.25 -25.73 -0.85
C ILE A 407 -55.01 -27.06 -0.77
N LYS A 408 -55.02 -27.75 0.38
CA LYS A 408 -55.81 -28.98 0.59
C LYS A 408 -57.33 -28.77 0.62
N GLN A 409 -57.80 -27.56 0.89
CA GLN A 409 -59.23 -27.24 0.90
C GLN A 409 -59.72 -26.90 -0.52
N ASP A 410 -58.88 -26.24 -1.31
CA ASP A 410 -59.14 -25.84 -2.70
C ASP A 410 -58.66 -26.93 -3.68
N ASN A 411 -59.31 -28.10 -3.69
CA ASN A 411 -58.85 -29.30 -4.41
C ASN A 411 -58.92 -29.25 -5.95
N GLU A 412 -59.39 -28.17 -6.57
CA GLU A 412 -59.72 -28.17 -8.01
C GLU A 412 -58.65 -27.50 -8.90
N GLN A 413 -58.01 -26.39 -8.47
CA GLN A 413 -56.96 -25.68 -9.24
C GLN A 413 -56.07 -24.82 -8.33
N ILE A 414 -54.78 -24.66 -8.69
CA ILE A 414 -53.87 -23.70 -8.05
C ILE A 414 -54.27 -22.28 -8.45
N SER A 415 -54.64 -21.43 -7.48
CA SER A 415 -54.97 -20.03 -7.74
C SER A 415 -53.72 -19.18 -7.95
N TYR A 416 -53.84 -18.06 -8.67
CA TYR A 416 -52.73 -17.12 -8.85
C TYR A 416 -52.20 -16.59 -7.51
N GLN A 417 -53.10 -16.36 -6.55
CA GLN A 417 -52.75 -15.94 -5.18
C GLN A 417 -51.92 -17.03 -4.46
N GLN A 418 -52.28 -18.31 -4.60
CA GLN A 418 -51.52 -19.42 -4.02
C GLN A 418 -50.13 -19.53 -4.68
N LYS A 419 -50.03 -19.33 -6.00
CA LYS A 419 -48.75 -19.31 -6.71
C LYS A 419 -47.81 -18.23 -6.18
N GLU A 420 -48.31 -17.01 -6.01
CA GLU A 420 -47.53 -15.88 -5.46
C GLU A 420 -47.08 -16.16 -4.02
N GLN A 421 -47.94 -16.77 -3.19
CA GLN A 421 -47.59 -17.16 -1.82
C GLN A 421 -46.47 -18.22 -1.78
N VAL A 422 -46.49 -19.22 -2.66
CA VAL A 422 -45.42 -20.22 -2.73
C VAL A 422 -44.12 -19.60 -3.27
N GLN A 423 -44.19 -18.69 -4.26
CA GLN A 423 -43.02 -17.96 -4.74
C GLN A 423 -42.37 -17.13 -3.64
N HIS A 424 -43.17 -16.40 -2.85
CA HIS A 424 -42.68 -15.66 -1.70
C HIS A 424 -42.01 -16.56 -0.66
N LEU A 425 -42.54 -17.76 -0.39
CA LEU A 425 -41.89 -18.72 0.50
C LEU A 425 -40.52 -19.17 -0.04
N ILE A 426 -40.40 -19.38 -1.35
CA ILE A 426 -39.12 -19.75 -1.98
C ILE A 426 -38.11 -18.60 -1.84
N GLU A 427 -38.52 -17.36 -2.10
CA GLU A 427 -37.66 -16.17 -1.95
C GLU A 427 -37.20 -15.98 -0.49
N GLN A 428 -38.11 -16.11 0.48
CA GLN A 428 -37.76 -16.05 1.90
C GLN A 428 -36.74 -17.12 2.29
N GLN A 429 -36.89 -18.35 1.76
CA GLN A 429 -35.92 -19.41 2.00
C GLN A 429 -34.55 -19.06 1.39
N GLN A 430 -34.50 -18.54 0.18
CA GLN A 430 -33.24 -18.16 -0.48
C GLN A 430 -32.50 -17.06 0.29
N ASN A 431 -33.21 -16.05 0.80
CA ASN A 431 -32.62 -15.00 1.61
C ASN A 431 -32.02 -15.55 2.92
N LEU A 432 -32.71 -16.48 3.58
CA LEU A 432 -32.19 -17.14 4.78
C LEU A 432 -30.90 -17.92 4.48
N VAL A 433 -30.87 -18.63 3.34
CA VAL A 433 -29.67 -19.35 2.89
C VAL A 433 -28.50 -18.39 2.66
N GLU A 434 -28.72 -17.25 2.01
CA GLU A 434 -27.69 -16.23 1.79
C GLU A 434 -27.16 -15.66 3.12
N GLN A 435 -28.04 -15.39 4.09
CA GLN A 435 -27.65 -14.93 5.42
C GLN A 435 -26.76 -15.96 6.14
N LEU A 436 -27.12 -17.25 6.08
CA LEU A 436 -26.30 -18.32 6.66
C LEU A 436 -24.93 -18.44 5.95
N GLU A 437 -24.87 -18.30 4.63
CA GLU A 437 -23.61 -18.28 3.88
C GLU A 437 -22.71 -17.10 4.30
N GLN A 438 -23.29 -15.91 4.51
CA GLN A 438 -22.55 -14.75 5.03
C GLN A 438 -22.04 -15.00 6.45
N THR A 439 -22.83 -15.64 7.31
CA THR A 439 -22.42 -16.00 8.67
C THR A 439 -21.27 -17.01 8.66
N VAL A 440 -21.31 -18.03 7.78
CA VAL A 440 -20.19 -18.97 7.58
C VAL A 440 -18.92 -18.24 7.13
N GLN A 441 -19.04 -17.26 6.23
CA GLN A 441 -17.90 -16.47 5.76
C GLN A 441 -17.30 -15.59 6.88
N LYS A 442 -18.16 -14.90 7.66
CA LYS A 442 -17.72 -14.14 8.83
C LYS A 442 -16.99 -15.03 9.84
N MET A 443 -17.55 -16.22 10.13
CA MET A 443 -16.93 -17.19 11.03
C MET A 443 -15.53 -17.61 10.54
N GLN A 444 -15.35 -17.79 9.23
CA GLN A 444 -14.04 -18.12 8.66
C GLN A 444 -13.01 -17.02 8.93
N THR A 445 -13.36 -15.76 8.67
CA THR A 445 -12.46 -14.61 8.90
C THR A 445 -12.16 -14.42 10.40
N THR A 446 -13.11 -14.67 11.29
CA THR A 446 -12.86 -14.68 12.73
C THR A 446 -11.92 -15.83 13.13
N LEU A 447 -12.07 -17.03 12.54
CA LEU A 447 -11.19 -18.17 12.81
C LEU A 447 -9.75 -17.96 12.37
N GLU A 448 -9.55 -17.35 11.20
CA GLU A 448 -8.23 -16.97 10.70
C GLU A 448 -7.53 -16.03 11.68
N ARG A 449 -8.23 -15.02 12.21
CA ARG A 449 -7.70 -14.10 13.23
C ARG A 449 -7.35 -14.80 14.55
N ILE A 450 -8.20 -15.72 15.01
CA ILE A 450 -7.93 -16.53 16.21
C ILE A 450 -6.64 -17.35 16.03
N GLN A 451 -6.46 -17.93 14.85
CA GLN A 451 -5.30 -18.75 14.52
C GLN A 451 -4.02 -17.93 14.38
N GLU A 452 -4.05 -16.81 13.64
CA GLU A 452 -2.91 -15.91 13.44
C GLU A 452 -2.35 -15.40 14.76
N ASN A 453 -3.22 -15.11 15.71
CA ASN A 453 -2.85 -14.61 17.03
C ASN A 453 -2.69 -15.72 18.09
N GLN A 454 -2.77 -17.00 17.71
CA GLN A 454 -2.63 -18.18 18.60
C GLN A 454 -3.48 -18.08 19.88
N MET A 455 -4.68 -17.51 19.76
CA MET A 455 -5.48 -17.09 20.92
C MET A 455 -6.03 -18.23 21.73
N VAL A 456 -6.27 -19.41 21.13
CA VAL A 456 -6.94 -20.54 21.80
C VAL A 456 -6.17 -21.84 21.60
N ALA A 457 -6.45 -22.85 22.42
CA ALA A 457 -5.88 -24.18 22.24
C ALA A 457 -6.28 -24.78 20.88
N GLN A 458 -5.37 -25.56 20.28
CA GLN A 458 -5.58 -26.22 18.99
C GLN A 458 -6.89 -27.04 18.95
N GLN A 459 -7.25 -27.70 20.05
CA GLN A 459 -8.47 -28.47 20.17
C GLN A 459 -9.75 -27.62 20.00
N ILE A 460 -9.74 -26.38 20.49
CA ILE A 460 -10.87 -25.44 20.35
C ILE A 460 -10.96 -24.96 18.91
N LEU A 461 -9.83 -24.64 18.27
CA LEU A 461 -9.78 -24.32 16.84
C LEU A 461 -10.38 -25.44 15.99
N GLU A 462 -10.03 -26.71 16.27
CA GLU A 462 -10.58 -27.87 15.58
C GLU A 462 -12.10 -27.97 15.71
N LYS A 463 -12.64 -27.84 16.92
CA LYS A 463 -14.10 -27.83 17.15
C LYS A 463 -14.80 -26.70 16.39
N MET A 464 -14.18 -25.52 16.33
CA MET A 464 -14.74 -24.38 15.58
C MET A 464 -14.76 -24.63 14.07
N TRP A 465 -13.71 -25.26 13.52
CA TRP A 465 -13.71 -25.70 12.12
C TRP A 465 -14.77 -26.75 11.83
N GLU A 466 -15.04 -27.65 12.78
CA GLU A 466 -16.14 -28.62 12.67
C GLU A 466 -17.51 -27.92 12.68
N ILE A 467 -17.72 -26.95 13.56
CA ILE A 467 -18.96 -26.14 13.57
C ILE A 467 -19.15 -25.41 12.24
N GLN A 468 -18.11 -24.77 11.72
CA GLN A 468 -18.19 -24.10 10.42
C GLN A 468 -18.55 -25.11 9.31
N LYS A 469 -17.96 -26.30 9.33
CA LYS A 469 -18.29 -27.36 8.37
C LYS A 469 -19.74 -27.80 8.50
N LEU A 470 -20.25 -27.97 9.72
CA LEU A 470 -21.66 -28.31 9.94
C LEU A 470 -22.58 -27.23 9.35
N LEU A 471 -22.25 -25.94 9.50
CA LEU A 471 -23.00 -24.82 8.89
C LEU A 471 -22.89 -24.78 7.35
N ASP A 472 -21.72 -25.09 6.78
CA ASP A 472 -21.56 -25.16 5.32
C ASP A 472 -22.32 -26.35 4.71
N GLU A 473 -22.38 -27.48 5.44
CA GLU A 473 -23.12 -28.69 5.05
C GLU A 473 -24.62 -28.64 5.39
N ILE A 474 -25.06 -27.62 6.12
CA ILE A 474 -26.44 -27.44 6.56
C ILE A 474 -27.41 -27.14 5.40
N LEU A 475 -26.90 -26.70 4.25
CA LEU A 475 -27.65 -26.38 3.02
C LEU A 475 -27.68 -27.58 2.06
N PRO A 476 -28.56 -28.59 2.26
CA PRO A 476 -28.43 -29.85 1.57
C PRO A 476 -28.94 -29.72 0.13
N ASP A 477 -28.44 -30.57 -0.75
CA ASP A 477 -28.99 -30.74 -2.11
C ASP A 477 -30.49 -31.09 -2.08
N GLU A 478 -30.96 -31.72 -0.99
CA GLU A 478 -32.36 -32.07 -0.75
C GLU A 478 -33.27 -30.84 -0.63
N LEU A 479 -32.80 -29.76 0.02
CA LEU A 479 -33.56 -28.51 0.12
C LEU A 479 -33.64 -27.82 -1.26
N LYS A 480 -32.54 -27.81 -2.01
CA LYS A 480 -32.50 -27.28 -3.38
C LYS A 480 -33.41 -28.10 -4.30
N GLU A 481 -33.41 -29.41 -4.16
CA GLU A 481 -34.28 -30.31 -4.92
C GLU A 481 -35.75 -30.10 -4.55
N ALA A 482 -36.07 -29.90 -3.27
CA ALA A 482 -37.42 -29.58 -2.82
C ALA A 482 -37.92 -28.24 -3.40
N ILE A 483 -37.07 -27.20 -3.40
CA ILE A 483 -37.37 -25.91 -4.04
C ILE A 483 -37.61 -26.10 -5.54
N ARG A 484 -36.75 -26.83 -6.24
CA ARG A 484 -36.88 -27.11 -7.67
C ARG A 484 -38.19 -27.84 -7.99
N LYS A 485 -38.55 -28.87 -7.21
CA LYS A 485 -39.83 -29.58 -7.37
C LYS A 485 -41.03 -28.68 -7.14
N MET A 486 -40.96 -27.74 -6.20
CA MET A 486 -42.01 -26.74 -6.01
C MET A 486 -42.11 -25.78 -7.19
N GLN A 487 -40.99 -25.30 -7.74
CA GLN A 487 -40.97 -24.46 -8.95
C GLN A 487 -41.58 -25.20 -10.15
N GLU A 488 -41.16 -26.44 -10.40
CA GLU A 488 -41.69 -27.30 -11.46
C GLU A 488 -43.21 -27.51 -11.30
N ALA A 489 -43.69 -27.74 -10.08
CA ALA A 489 -45.13 -27.89 -9.79
C ALA A 489 -45.93 -26.59 -10.02
N LEU A 490 -45.35 -25.42 -9.70
CA LEU A 490 -45.97 -24.12 -9.97
C LEU A 490 -45.99 -23.72 -11.45
N GLU A 491 -45.02 -24.20 -12.24
CA GLU A 491 -44.99 -24.02 -13.69
C GLU A 491 -46.04 -24.89 -14.37
N GLN A 492 -46.13 -26.17 -13.96
CA GLN A 492 -47.07 -27.13 -14.51
C GLN A 492 -48.51 -26.95 -13.98
N MET A 493 -48.69 -26.12 -12.95
CA MET A 493 -49.97 -25.89 -12.27
C MET A 493 -50.63 -27.21 -11.80
N ASP A 494 -49.82 -28.18 -11.35
CA ASP A 494 -50.28 -29.48 -10.85
C ASP A 494 -50.46 -29.45 -9.31
N PRO A 495 -51.71 -29.53 -8.80
CA PRO A 495 -51.98 -29.45 -7.36
C PRO A 495 -51.41 -30.62 -6.55
N GLU A 496 -51.37 -31.83 -7.10
CA GLU A 496 -50.86 -33.02 -6.38
C GLU A 496 -49.34 -33.03 -6.35
N MET A 497 -48.68 -32.63 -7.45
CA MET A 497 -47.23 -32.40 -7.43
C MET A 497 -46.84 -31.31 -6.43
N LEU A 498 -47.57 -30.18 -6.40
CA LEU A 498 -47.29 -29.08 -5.48
C LEU A 498 -47.46 -29.55 -4.03
N LYS A 499 -48.51 -30.30 -3.73
CA LYS A 499 -48.77 -30.85 -2.39
C LYS A 499 -47.68 -31.83 -1.94
N GLN A 500 -47.18 -32.68 -2.84
CA GLN A 500 -46.05 -33.56 -2.54
C GLN A 500 -44.76 -32.78 -2.32
N ALA A 501 -44.45 -31.81 -3.18
CA ALA A 501 -43.27 -30.96 -3.07
C ALA A 501 -43.29 -30.12 -1.78
N MET A 502 -44.42 -29.51 -1.42
CA MET A 502 -44.61 -28.76 -0.18
C MET A 502 -44.46 -29.65 1.07
N LYS A 503 -44.93 -30.91 1.02
CA LYS A 503 -44.75 -31.86 2.12
C LYS A 503 -43.28 -32.25 2.28
N GLN A 504 -42.57 -32.52 1.18
CA GLN A 504 -41.14 -32.81 1.21
C GLN A 504 -40.34 -31.61 1.73
N PHE A 505 -40.68 -30.41 1.25
CA PHE A 505 -40.08 -29.16 1.71
C PHE A 505 -40.27 -28.95 3.21
N GLN A 506 -41.50 -29.14 3.73
CA GLN A 506 -41.77 -29.04 5.17
C GLN A 506 -40.90 -29.99 6.01
N LEU A 507 -40.69 -31.23 5.56
CA LEU A 507 -39.80 -32.19 6.24
C LEU A 507 -38.34 -31.71 6.23
N SER A 508 -37.85 -31.25 5.08
CA SER A 508 -36.50 -30.67 4.97
C SER A 508 -36.31 -29.45 5.87
N GLN A 509 -37.36 -28.63 6.08
CA GLN A 509 -37.28 -27.50 7.01
C GLN A 509 -37.18 -27.91 8.48
N GLN A 510 -37.88 -28.98 8.88
CA GLN A 510 -37.77 -29.50 10.25
C GLN A 510 -36.37 -30.05 10.52
N GLU A 511 -35.77 -30.73 9.54
CA GLU A 511 -34.40 -31.20 9.62
C GLU A 511 -33.40 -30.03 9.68
N LEU A 512 -33.63 -28.97 8.89
CA LEU A 512 -32.81 -27.75 8.93
C LEU A 512 -32.81 -27.12 10.33
N ILE A 513 -33.98 -26.96 10.95
CA ILE A 513 -34.10 -26.44 12.32
C ILE A 513 -33.28 -27.30 13.29
N GLN A 514 -33.40 -28.62 13.21
CA GLN A 514 -32.66 -29.53 14.11
C GLN A 514 -31.13 -29.42 13.92
N LYS A 515 -30.66 -29.31 12.68
CA LYS A 515 -29.23 -29.14 12.39
C LYS A 515 -28.72 -27.79 12.89
N LEU A 516 -29.48 -26.70 12.70
CA LEU A 516 -29.14 -25.37 13.21
C LEU A 516 -29.16 -25.33 14.75
N ASP A 517 -30.22 -25.84 15.39
CA ASP A 517 -30.34 -25.93 16.86
C ASP A 517 -29.14 -26.71 17.45
N ARG A 518 -28.81 -27.87 16.86
CA ARG A 518 -27.62 -28.67 17.23
C ARG A 518 -26.33 -27.86 17.13
N THR A 519 -26.15 -27.16 16.02
CA THR A 519 -24.94 -26.38 15.74
C THR A 519 -24.82 -25.21 16.70
N LEU A 520 -25.92 -24.51 16.98
CA LEU A 520 -25.96 -23.41 17.93
C LEU A 520 -25.58 -23.89 19.34
N GLU A 521 -26.09 -25.04 19.77
CA GLU A 521 -25.73 -25.64 21.07
C GLU A 521 -24.23 -26.01 21.15
N LEU A 522 -23.68 -26.60 20.09
CA LEU A 522 -22.24 -26.85 20.01
C LEU A 522 -21.42 -25.55 20.05
N LEU A 523 -21.88 -24.50 19.36
CA LEU A 523 -21.23 -23.19 19.32
C LEU A 523 -21.22 -22.51 20.69
N LYS A 524 -22.34 -22.52 21.42
CA LYS A 524 -22.40 -22.00 22.79
C LYS A 524 -21.47 -22.76 23.74
N ARG A 525 -21.41 -24.10 23.61
CA ARG A 525 -20.50 -24.93 24.42
C ARG A 525 -19.04 -24.63 24.15
N VAL A 526 -18.65 -24.59 22.88
CA VAL A 526 -17.29 -24.25 22.48
C VAL A 526 -16.93 -22.82 22.91
N GLN A 527 -17.88 -21.89 22.90
CA GLN A 527 -17.67 -20.54 23.44
C GLN A 527 -17.34 -20.56 24.95
N ALA A 528 -18.02 -21.39 25.76
CA ALA A 528 -17.71 -21.53 27.17
C ALA A 528 -16.31 -22.17 27.39
N GLU A 529 -15.98 -23.23 26.64
CA GLU A 529 -14.64 -23.84 26.68
C GLU A 529 -13.53 -22.85 26.28
N MET A 530 -13.82 -22.02 25.28
CA MET A 530 -12.90 -21.02 24.77
C MET A 530 -12.67 -19.90 25.76
N LYS A 531 -13.72 -19.40 26.41
CA LYS A 531 -13.58 -18.44 27.52
C LYS A 531 -12.79 -19.02 28.68
N LEU A 532 -12.95 -20.31 28.99
CA LEU A 532 -12.13 -20.97 30.00
C LEU A 532 -10.64 -20.95 29.62
N ASP A 533 -10.32 -21.28 28.37
CA ASP A 533 -8.94 -21.23 27.84
C ASP A 533 -8.39 -19.79 27.79
N GLU A 534 -9.22 -18.82 27.42
CA GLU A 534 -8.91 -17.38 27.46
C GLU A 534 -8.55 -16.94 28.87
N MET A 535 -9.36 -17.28 29.88
CA MET A 535 -9.07 -16.95 31.29
C MET A 535 -7.78 -17.62 31.77
N LYS A 536 -7.52 -18.86 31.35
CA LYS A 536 -6.28 -19.58 31.66
C LYS A 536 -5.06 -18.87 31.06
N LYS A 537 -5.08 -18.55 29.77
CA LYS A 537 -3.99 -17.84 29.09
C LYS A 537 -3.77 -16.44 29.66
N LEU A 538 -4.85 -15.75 30.02
CA LEU A 538 -4.76 -14.46 30.68
C LEU A 538 -4.07 -14.59 32.05
N ALA A 539 -4.42 -15.60 32.85
CA ALA A 539 -3.71 -15.88 34.11
C ALA A 539 -2.22 -16.22 33.92
N GLU A 540 -1.87 -17.04 32.93
CA GLU A 540 -0.48 -17.36 32.56
C GLU A 540 0.29 -16.09 32.17
N ARG A 541 -0.32 -15.21 31.38
CA ARG A 541 0.29 -13.93 30.97
C ARG A 541 0.48 -12.96 32.13
N ILE A 542 -0.51 -12.83 33.02
CA ILE A 542 -0.34 -12.02 34.24
C ILE A 542 0.83 -12.59 35.06
N GLN A 543 0.93 -13.92 35.17
CA GLN A 543 2.06 -14.55 35.86
C GLN A 543 3.40 -14.19 35.21
N GLU A 544 3.53 -14.33 33.88
CA GLU A 544 4.75 -14.02 33.14
C GLU A 544 5.12 -12.53 33.21
N LEU A 545 4.11 -11.65 33.06
CA LEU A 545 4.26 -10.20 33.19
C LEU A 545 4.77 -9.86 34.60
N GLN A 546 4.18 -10.47 35.62
CA GLN A 546 4.58 -10.24 37.00
C GLN A 546 5.98 -10.78 37.31
N GLU A 547 6.37 -11.93 36.75
CA GLU A 547 7.74 -12.44 36.84
C GLU A 547 8.73 -11.50 36.14
N LYS A 548 8.37 -10.91 35.00
CA LYS A 548 9.19 -9.92 34.30
C LYS A 548 9.34 -8.64 35.14
N ILE A 549 8.27 -8.14 35.75
CA ILE A 549 8.32 -7.00 36.67
C ILE A 549 9.25 -7.31 37.86
N ASN A 550 9.08 -8.47 38.49
CA ASN A 550 9.90 -8.88 39.64
C ASN A 550 11.39 -8.98 39.28
N ARG A 551 11.73 -9.53 38.10
CA ARG A 551 13.12 -9.55 37.61
C ARG A 551 13.65 -8.15 37.34
N GLY A 552 12.86 -7.27 36.73
CA GLY A 552 13.24 -5.88 36.46
C GLY A 552 13.53 -5.08 37.74
N LEU A 553 12.73 -5.32 38.80
CA LEU A 553 12.97 -4.73 40.13
C LEU A 553 14.29 -5.22 40.76
N GLU A 554 14.70 -6.47 40.52
CA GLU A 554 15.98 -7.01 41.01
C GLU A 554 17.19 -6.47 40.22
N SER A 555 17.05 -6.33 38.89
CA SER A 555 18.11 -5.86 38.01
C SER A 555 18.27 -4.34 37.98
N GLY A 556 17.35 -3.59 38.62
CA GLY A 556 17.36 -2.13 38.63
C GLY A 556 16.98 -1.51 37.29
N GLU A 557 16.03 -2.13 36.57
CA GLU A 557 15.42 -1.53 35.37
C GLU A 557 14.65 -0.24 35.70
N ASP A 558 14.28 0.51 34.67
CA ASP A 558 13.52 1.76 34.79
C ASP A 558 12.18 1.55 35.53
N THR A 559 12.06 2.17 36.69
CA THR A 559 10.89 2.09 37.57
C THR A 559 9.61 2.58 36.89
N GLU A 560 9.68 3.58 36.01
CA GLU A 560 8.48 4.11 35.35
C GLU A 560 7.89 3.08 34.39
N LYS A 561 8.75 2.39 33.63
CA LYS A 561 8.36 1.28 32.77
C LYS A 561 7.74 0.13 33.58
N LEU A 562 8.36 -0.26 34.69
CA LEU A 562 7.86 -1.31 35.57
C LEU A 562 6.51 -0.93 36.19
N GLU A 563 6.31 0.34 36.53
CA GLU A 563 5.03 0.84 37.03
C GLU A 563 3.92 0.68 35.99
N ARG A 564 4.16 1.07 34.73
CA ARG A 564 3.17 0.92 33.66
C ARG A 564 2.81 -0.55 33.41
N MET A 565 3.82 -1.43 33.40
CA MET A 565 3.60 -2.87 33.32
C MET A 565 2.76 -3.39 34.50
N GLN A 566 2.98 -2.88 35.72
CA GLN A 566 2.18 -3.23 36.89
C GLN A 566 0.75 -2.68 36.83
N GLN A 567 0.54 -1.49 36.26
CA GLN A 567 -0.79 -0.94 35.99
C GLN A 567 -1.56 -1.82 34.99
N GLN A 568 -0.88 -2.30 33.95
CA GLN A 568 -1.46 -3.24 33.00
C GLN A 568 -1.82 -4.57 33.67
N ALA A 569 -0.94 -5.14 34.50
CA ALA A 569 -1.24 -6.35 35.27
C ALA A 569 -2.49 -6.15 36.14
N LYS A 570 -2.65 -4.99 36.79
CA LYS A 570 -3.85 -4.64 37.55
C LYS A 570 -5.11 -4.58 36.68
N LYS A 571 -5.04 -3.99 35.49
CA LYS A 571 -6.17 -3.95 34.53
C LYS A 571 -6.58 -5.37 34.13
N GLN A 572 -5.61 -6.22 33.79
CA GLN A 572 -5.84 -7.62 33.42
C GLN A 572 -6.42 -8.44 34.57
N LEU A 573 -5.98 -8.24 35.81
CA LEU A 573 -6.56 -8.90 36.99
C LEU A 573 -8.05 -8.57 37.17
N ASN A 574 -8.43 -7.30 37.01
CA ASN A 574 -9.85 -6.90 37.06
C ASN A 574 -10.67 -7.56 35.94
N ASN A 575 -10.10 -7.66 34.74
CA ASN A 575 -10.75 -8.30 33.60
C ASN A 575 -10.91 -9.81 33.84
N LEU A 576 -9.89 -10.46 34.40
CA LEU A 576 -9.92 -11.88 34.77
C LEU A 576 -11.01 -12.17 35.80
N GLU A 577 -11.10 -11.39 36.88
CA GLU A 577 -12.14 -11.56 37.91
C GLU A 577 -13.56 -11.44 37.33
N LYS A 578 -13.80 -10.41 36.51
CA LYS A 578 -15.10 -10.23 35.83
C LYS A 578 -15.38 -11.36 34.85
N GLY A 579 -14.38 -11.75 34.06
CA GLY A 579 -14.46 -12.81 33.07
C GLY A 579 -14.80 -14.15 33.71
N MET A 580 -14.18 -14.49 34.84
CA MET A 580 -14.45 -15.71 35.60
C MET A 580 -15.87 -15.77 36.15
N LYS A 581 -16.39 -14.66 36.70
CA LYS A 581 -17.79 -14.59 37.17
C LYS A 581 -18.78 -14.80 36.03
N LYS A 582 -18.57 -14.10 34.92
CA LYS A 582 -19.43 -14.22 33.72
C LYS A 582 -19.38 -15.63 33.14
N LEU A 583 -18.20 -16.26 33.10
CA LEU A 583 -18.06 -17.64 32.64
C LEU A 583 -18.81 -18.61 33.56
N ALA A 584 -18.81 -18.41 34.88
CA ALA A 584 -19.61 -19.23 35.80
C ALA A 584 -21.12 -19.14 35.50
N GLU A 585 -21.64 -17.94 35.18
CA GLU A 585 -23.04 -17.74 34.78
C GLU A 585 -23.37 -18.40 33.44
N GLU A 586 -22.46 -18.34 32.47
CA GLU A 586 -22.62 -18.99 31.17
C GLU A 586 -22.56 -20.52 31.29
N MET A 587 -21.65 -21.06 32.11
CA MET A 587 -21.54 -22.50 32.39
C MET A 587 -22.78 -23.02 33.11
N ALA A 588 -23.45 -22.21 33.94
CA ALA A 588 -24.68 -22.61 34.64
C ALA A 588 -25.88 -22.88 33.70
N GLN A 589 -25.77 -22.53 32.41
CA GLN A 589 -26.76 -22.89 31.39
C GLN A 589 -26.65 -24.36 30.96
N PHE A 590 -25.56 -25.05 31.33
CA PHE A 590 -25.29 -26.42 30.94
C PHE A 590 -25.18 -27.33 32.17
N ASP A 591 -26.10 -28.29 32.29
CA ASP A 591 -26.14 -29.25 33.42
C ASP A 591 -24.88 -30.13 33.53
N ASP A 592 -24.13 -30.28 32.43
CA ASP A 592 -22.94 -31.11 32.30
C ASP A 592 -21.62 -30.32 32.38
N MET A 593 -21.67 -29.06 32.85
CA MET A 593 -20.50 -28.24 33.14
C MET A 593 -20.34 -27.99 34.66
N PRO A 594 -19.11 -27.94 35.19
CA PRO A 594 -18.84 -27.69 36.61
C PRO A 594 -18.96 -26.20 36.98
N SER A 595 -20.19 -25.65 36.90
CA SER A 595 -20.45 -24.22 37.13
C SER A 595 -20.25 -23.78 38.59
N GLU A 596 -20.56 -24.64 39.56
CA GLU A 596 -20.37 -24.34 40.99
C GLU A 596 -18.89 -24.26 41.34
N GLU A 597 -18.06 -25.18 40.83
CA GLU A 597 -16.61 -25.12 41.01
C GLU A 597 -16.01 -23.88 40.34
N MET A 598 -16.52 -23.49 39.15
CA MET A 598 -16.11 -22.24 38.50
C MET A 598 -16.47 -21.02 39.36
N ARG A 599 -17.66 -21.01 39.98
CA ARG A 599 -18.11 -19.96 40.89
C ARG A 599 -17.26 -19.88 42.15
N GLU A 600 -16.90 -21.02 42.73
CA GLU A 600 -15.96 -21.08 43.86
C GLU A 600 -14.58 -20.54 43.47
N LEU A 601 -14.06 -20.85 42.28
CA LEU A 601 -12.79 -20.31 41.81
C LEU A 601 -12.86 -18.80 41.59
N ALA A 602 -13.94 -18.29 41.00
CA ALA A 602 -14.15 -16.86 40.82
C ALA A 602 -14.23 -16.12 42.16
N GLN A 603 -14.93 -16.69 43.15
CA GLN A 603 -15.02 -16.12 44.49
C GLN A 603 -13.68 -16.15 45.22
N ASN A 604 -12.94 -17.26 45.17
CA ASN A 604 -11.61 -17.35 45.77
C ASN A 604 -10.61 -16.35 45.16
N LEU A 605 -10.78 -16.01 43.87
CA LEU A 605 -9.96 -15.00 43.20
C LEU A 605 -10.30 -13.59 43.69
N GLU A 606 -11.59 -13.26 43.79
CA GLU A 606 -12.07 -11.98 44.34
C GLU A 606 -11.63 -11.79 45.79
N ASP A 607 -11.78 -12.80 46.64
CA ASP A 607 -11.34 -12.79 48.04
C ASP A 607 -9.81 -12.62 48.20
N ALA A 608 -9.03 -12.87 47.14
CA ALA A 608 -7.59 -12.71 47.17
C ALA A 608 -7.13 -11.26 46.98
N GLU A 609 -8.04 -10.34 46.60
CA GLU A 609 -7.79 -8.89 46.48
C GLU A 609 -6.52 -8.56 45.66
N LEU A 610 -6.33 -9.29 44.55
CA LEU A 610 -5.13 -9.16 43.71
C LEU A 610 -5.01 -7.79 43.01
N PRO A 611 -6.11 -7.15 42.56
CA PRO A 611 -6.04 -5.78 42.05
C PRO A 611 -5.57 -4.77 43.10
N GLU A 612 -5.94 -4.92 44.38
CA GLU A 612 -5.40 -4.11 45.48
C GLU A 612 -3.92 -4.43 45.75
N GLU A 613 -3.52 -5.69 45.68
CA GLU A 613 -2.11 -6.09 45.82
C GLU A 613 -1.25 -5.48 44.71
N ALA A 614 -1.75 -5.45 43.47
CA ALA A 614 -1.07 -4.81 42.34
C ALA A 614 -0.98 -3.28 42.52
N GLN A 615 -2.03 -2.66 43.07
CA GLN A 615 -2.02 -1.24 43.44
C GLN A 615 -0.98 -0.96 44.52
N THR A 616 -0.88 -1.83 45.52
CA THR A 616 0.13 -1.73 46.58
C THR A 616 1.54 -1.82 45.99
N ALA A 617 1.78 -2.72 45.03
CA ALA A 617 3.05 -2.81 44.33
C ALA A 617 3.43 -1.50 43.63
N ILE A 618 2.48 -0.87 42.91
CA ILE A 618 2.66 0.44 42.25
C ILE A 618 3.06 1.51 43.27
N GLU A 619 2.37 1.59 44.41
CA GLU A 619 2.65 2.59 45.45
C GLU A 619 4.02 2.37 46.11
N GLN A 620 4.41 1.11 46.35
CA GLN A 620 5.73 0.78 46.87
C GLN A 620 6.85 1.12 45.87
N MET A 621 6.63 0.92 44.56
CA MET A 621 7.57 1.36 43.51
C MET A 621 7.77 2.88 43.53
N LYS A 622 6.67 3.67 43.60
CA LYS A 622 6.73 5.14 43.71
C LYS A 622 7.47 5.63 44.94
N GLN A 623 7.33 4.91 46.05
CA GLN A 623 8.02 5.21 47.31
C GLN A 623 9.47 4.73 47.33
N GLY A 624 9.97 4.10 46.26
CA GLY A 624 11.32 3.54 46.17
C GLY A 624 11.53 2.24 46.96
N ASN A 625 10.46 1.63 47.47
CA ASN A 625 10.51 0.41 48.27
C ASN A 625 10.39 -0.85 47.39
N LEU A 626 11.43 -1.09 46.57
CA LEU A 626 11.43 -2.14 45.54
C LEU A 626 11.25 -3.55 46.11
N LYS A 627 11.77 -3.83 47.32
CA LYS A 627 11.62 -5.14 47.98
C LYS A 627 10.18 -5.47 48.35
N ASN A 628 9.40 -4.48 48.81
CA ASN A 628 8.00 -4.70 49.13
C ASN A 628 7.15 -4.79 47.86
N ALA A 629 7.45 -3.97 46.84
CA ALA A 629 6.82 -4.10 45.52
C ALA A 629 7.02 -5.50 44.94
N GLN A 630 8.23 -6.04 45.05
CA GLN A 630 8.55 -7.40 44.60
C GLN A 630 7.77 -8.48 45.37
N LYS A 631 7.58 -8.34 46.69
CA LYS A 631 6.78 -9.29 47.49
C LYS A 631 5.32 -9.33 47.05
N SER A 632 4.72 -8.16 46.82
CA SER A 632 3.36 -8.05 46.27
C SER A 632 3.28 -8.72 44.91
N GLY A 633 4.26 -8.48 44.05
CA GLY A 633 4.36 -9.15 42.76
C GLY A 633 4.52 -10.68 42.86
N GLN A 634 5.34 -11.19 43.78
CA GLN A 634 5.47 -12.63 43.99
C GLN A 634 4.15 -13.28 44.41
N LYS A 635 3.38 -12.62 45.30
CA LYS A 635 2.07 -13.10 45.72
C LYS A 635 1.09 -13.21 44.54
N ILE A 636 1.04 -12.20 43.66
CA ILE A 636 0.20 -12.24 42.44
C ILE A 636 0.62 -13.41 41.54
N SER A 637 1.92 -13.56 41.27
CA SER A 637 2.45 -14.65 40.44
C SER A 637 2.10 -16.04 40.99
N GLU A 638 2.24 -16.25 42.30
CA GLU A 638 1.88 -17.52 42.95
C GLU A 638 0.38 -17.85 42.84
N GLN A 639 -0.48 -16.84 43.01
CA GLN A 639 -1.93 -17.02 42.88
C GLN A 639 -2.35 -17.31 41.43
N MET A 640 -1.75 -16.64 40.44
CA MET A 640 -2.00 -16.94 39.02
C MET A 640 -1.56 -18.36 38.64
N LYS A 641 -0.42 -18.81 39.16
CA LYS A 641 0.04 -20.19 38.96
C LYS A 641 -0.92 -21.22 39.55
N LYS A 642 -1.45 -20.95 40.75
CA LYS A 642 -2.45 -21.79 41.40
C LYS A 642 -3.77 -21.79 40.62
N LEU A 643 -4.20 -20.61 40.16
CA LEU A 643 -5.41 -20.45 39.36
C LEU A 643 -5.32 -21.25 38.04
N THR A 644 -4.22 -21.11 37.30
CA THR A 644 -3.97 -21.86 36.05
C THR A 644 -4.12 -23.37 36.26
N LYS A 645 -3.50 -23.91 37.33
CA LYS A 645 -3.64 -25.33 37.69
C LYS A 645 -5.08 -25.73 38.04
N ASN A 646 -5.83 -24.84 38.70
CA ASN A 646 -7.22 -25.10 39.03
C ASN A 646 -8.12 -25.06 37.79
N LEU A 647 -7.87 -24.15 36.85
CA LEU A 647 -8.56 -24.08 35.56
C LEU A 647 -8.28 -25.33 34.71
N ASP A 648 -7.05 -25.85 34.71
CA ASP A 648 -6.72 -27.14 34.08
C ASP A 648 -7.53 -28.30 34.68
N ASN A 649 -7.60 -28.38 36.01
CA ASN A 649 -8.39 -29.40 36.69
C ASN A 649 -9.88 -29.26 36.38
N LEU A 650 -10.38 -28.02 36.29
CA LEU A 650 -11.76 -27.73 35.93
C LEU A 650 -12.06 -28.20 34.50
N GLN A 651 -11.18 -27.92 33.54
CA GLN A 651 -11.30 -28.38 32.16
C GLN A 651 -11.33 -29.91 32.07
N GLN A 652 -10.47 -30.60 32.83
CA GLN A 652 -10.47 -32.06 32.89
C GLN A 652 -11.79 -32.60 33.49
N LYS A 653 -12.29 -31.97 34.56
CA LYS A 653 -13.55 -32.35 35.19
C LYS A 653 -14.74 -32.12 34.27
N MET A 654 -14.76 -31.02 33.52
CA MET A 654 -15.76 -30.73 32.49
C MET A 654 -15.81 -31.85 31.44
N ASN A 655 -14.65 -32.28 30.92
CA ASN A 655 -14.58 -33.41 29.98
C ASN A 655 -15.10 -34.72 30.60
N GLN A 656 -14.77 -35.00 31.86
CA GLN A 656 -15.25 -36.19 32.57
C GLN A 656 -16.76 -36.18 32.79
N MET A 657 -17.33 -35.04 33.20
CA MET A 657 -18.78 -34.87 33.41
C MET A 657 -19.54 -35.08 32.10
N LEU A 658 -19.08 -34.45 31.02
CA LEU A 658 -19.65 -34.63 29.68
C LEU A 658 -19.63 -36.11 29.25
N GLN A 659 -18.49 -36.78 29.41
CA GLN A 659 -18.32 -38.19 29.05
C GLN A 659 -19.27 -39.11 29.84
N GLN A 660 -19.40 -38.89 31.15
CA GLN A 660 -20.30 -39.66 32.02
C GLN A 660 -21.77 -39.45 31.63
N GLN A 661 -22.18 -38.20 31.42
CA GLN A 661 -23.54 -37.86 31.04
C GLN A 661 -23.91 -38.48 29.69
N LEU A 662 -23.05 -38.31 28.67
CA LEU A 662 -23.25 -38.91 27.35
C LEU A 662 -23.29 -40.44 27.39
N SER A 663 -22.45 -41.08 28.21
CA SER A 663 -22.48 -42.54 28.36
C SER A 663 -23.83 -43.02 28.89
N LEU A 664 -24.38 -42.33 29.91
CA LEU A 664 -25.69 -42.65 30.46
C LEU A 664 -26.82 -42.40 29.45
N ASP A 665 -26.77 -41.30 28.71
CA ASP A 665 -27.78 -40.95 27.72
C ASP A 665 -27.78 -41.94 26.56
N ILE A 666 -26.60 -42.37 26.09
CA ILE A 666 -26.45 -43.41 25.07
C ILE A 666 -27.02 -44.74 25.59
N GLN A 667 -26.64 -45.19 26.80
CA GLN A 667 -27.13 -46.45 27.35
C GLN A 667 -28.66 -46.49 27.48
N LYS A 668 -29.27 -45.39 27.94
CA LYS A 668 -30.74 -45.27 28.02
C LYS A 668 -31.37 -45.34 26.64
N THR A 669 -30.83 -44.59 25.69
CA THR A 669 -31.34 -44.53 24.31
C THR A 669 -31.23 -45.89 23.63
N VAL A 670 -30.09 -46.56 23.72
CA VAL A 670 -29.89 -47.91 23.16
C VAL A 670 -30.88 -48.91 23.76
N ARG A 671 -31.10 -48.88 25.08
CA ARG A 671 -32.09 -49.76 25.73
C ARG A 671 -33.50 -49.54 25.20
N GLU A 672 -33.88 -48.29 24.97
CA GLU A 672 -35.18 -47.94 24.38
C GLU A 672 -35.28 -48.40 22.93
N LEU A 673 -34.24 -48.19 22.12
CA LEU A 673 -34.22 -48.67 20.73
C LEU A 673 -34.34 -50.19 20.65
N ILE A 674 -33.63 -50.94 21.52
CA ILE A 674 -33.75 -52.40 21.60
C ILE A 674 -35.18 -52.80 22.00
N TYR A 675 -35.79 -52.12 22.97
CA TYR A 675 -37.17 -52.39 23.37
C TYR A 675 -38.17 -52.12 22.24
N ILE A 676 -38.02 -51.00 21.54
CA ILE A 676 -38.86 -50.66 20.38
C ILE A 676 -38.66 -51.69 19.27
N SER A 677 -37.42 -52.14 19.02
CA SER A 677 -37.13 -53.20 18.04
C SER A 677 -37.83 -54.51 18.39
N ASP A 678 -37.77 -54.97 19.65
CA ASP A 678 -38.43 -56.20 20.12
C ASP A 678 -39.95 -56.12 19.95
N GLU A 679 -40.57 -55.01 20.34
CA GLU A 679 -42.02 -54.83 20.17
C GLU A 679 -42.42 -54.67 18.70
N GLN A 680 -41.56 -54.07 17.87
CA GLN A 680 -41.78 -53.98 16.42
C GLN A 680 -41.70 -55.36 15.75
N GLU A 681 -40.82 -56.25 16.20
CA GLU A 681 -40.72 -57.64 15.74
C GLU A 681 -41.97 -58.45 16.10
N ARG A 682 -42.48 -58.29 17.34
CA ARG A 682 -43.74 -58.91 17.77
C ARG A 682 -44.92 -58.44 16.92
N LEU A 683 -45.00 -57.14 16.65
CA LEU A 683 -46.06 -56.55 15.83
C LEU A 683 -45.97 -57.04 14.38
N LEU A 684 -44.75 -57.16 13.83
CA LEU A 684 -44.49 -57.73 12.52
C LEU A 684 -45.01 -59.17 12.44
N THR A 685 -44.72 -60.00 13.45
CA THR A 685 -45.19 -61.39 13.51
C THR A 685 -46.72 -61.47 13.51
N GLN A 686 -47.40 -60.59 14.27
CA GLN A 686 -48.86 -60.52 14.26
C GLN A 686 -49.44 -60.13 12.89
N VAL A 687 -48.79 -59.19 12.19
CA VAL A 687 -49.21 -58.76 10.84
C VAL A 687 -49.04 -59.89 9.82
N ASP A 688 -47.97 -60.69 9.94
CA ASP A 688 -47.68 -61.82 9.07
C ASP A 688 -48.70 -62.97 9.27
N ASP A 689 -48.99 -63.32 10.53
CA ASP A 689 -50.01 -64.32 10.90
C ASP A 689 -51.42 -63.93 10.39
N MET A 690 -51.69 -62.63 10.30
CA MET A 690 -53.01 -62.07 10.01
C MET A 690 -53.12 -61.54 8.57
N TRP A 691 -52.22 -61.92 7.65
CA TRP A 691 -52.02 -61.27 6.35
C TRP A 691 -53.27 -61.06 5.47
N ASN A 692 -54.32 -61.87 5.63
CA ASN A 692 -55.61 -61.77 4.91
C ASN A 692 -56.78 -61.19 5.74
N GLN A 693 -56.59 -60.90 7.02
CA GLN A 693 -57.66 -60.52 7.96
C GLN A 693 -57.74 -58.99 8.15
N ARG A 694 -58.22 -58.27 7.12
CA ARG A 694 -58.22 -56.79 7.06
C ARG A 694 -58.76 -56.10 8.31
N GLU A 695 -59.90 -56.56 8.85
CA GLU A 695 -60.52 -55.95 10.04
C GLU A 695 -59.72 -56.18 11.32
N GLN A 696 -58.95 -57.26 11.41
CA GLN A 696 -58.08 -57.48 12.56
C GLN A 696 -56.75 -56.73 12.41
N ILE A 697 -56.19 -56.64 11.19
CA ILE A 697 -55.00 -55.83 10.87
C ILE A 697 -55.21 -54.36 11.28
N ARG A 698 -56.41 -53.79 11.03
CA ARG A 698 -56.74 -52.41 11.42
C ARG A 698 -56.57 -52.13 12.91
N LYS A 699 -56.79 -53.14 13.77
CA LYS A 699 -56.65 -53.00 15.24
C LYS A 699 -55.20 -52.87 15.70
N LEU A 700 -54.24 -53.16 14.83
CA LEU A 700 -52.80 -53.04 15.11
C LEU A 700 -52.25 -51.63 14.85
N ALA A 701 -52.98 -50.77 14.11
CA ALA A 701 -52.52 -49.41 13.82
C ALA A 701 -52.24 -48.55 15.08
N PRO A 702 -53.09 -48.58 16.14
CA PRO A 702 -52.78 -47.85 17.38
C PRO A 702 -51.54 -48.38 18.11
N GLN A 703 -51.22 -49.67 17.99
CA GLN A 703 -49.99 -50.24 18.57
C GLN A 703 -48.77 -49.75 17.80
N GLN A 704 -48.81 -49.75 16.47
CA GLN A 704 -47.75 -49.19 15.62
C GLN A 704 -47.48 -47.71 15.94
N GLU A 705 -48.52 -46.91 16.14
CA GLU A 705 -48.37 -45.48 16.45
C GLU A 705 -47.79 -45.23 17.85
N ARG A 706 -48.07 -46.09 18.83
CA ARG A 706 -47.42 -46.03 20.15
C ARG A 706 -45.92 -46.30 20.06
N LEU A 707 -45.52 -47.31 19.31
CA LEU A 707 -44.09 -47.60 19.07
C LEU A 707 -43.41 -46.44 18.35
N ARG A 708 -44.08 -45.86 17.36
CA ARG A 708 -43.58 -44.69 16.65
C ARG A 708 -43.39 -43.49 17.59
N THR A 709 -44.36 -43.25 18.49
CA THR A 709 -44.26 -42.18 19.50
C THR A 709 -43.08 -42.40 20.45
N ALA A 710 -42.84 -43.66 20.85
CA ALA A 710 -41.66 -44.01 21.65
C ALA A 710 -40.35 -43.74 20.87
N LEU A 711 -40.29 -44.12 19.59
CA LEU A 711 -39.14 -43.84 18.73
C LEU A 711 -38.85 -42.34 18.62
N LYS A 712 -39.89 -41.49 18.50
CA LYS A 712 -39.72 -40.03 18.46
C LYS A 712 -39.07 -39.47 19.73
N LEU A 713 -39.32 -40.06 20.90
CA LEU A 713 -38.64 -39.67 22.13
C LEU A 713 -37.15 -40.05 22.09
N SER A 714 -36.82 -41.21 21.54
CA SER A 714 -35.42 -41.63 21.36
C SER A 714 -34.71 -40.76 20.31
N ILE A 715 -35.39 -40.38 19.22
CA ILE A 715 -34.91 -39.41 18.23
C ILE A 715 -34.54 -38.08 18.90
N GLN A 716 -35.44 -37.54 19.73
CA GLN A 716 -35.19 -36.28 20.41
C GLN A 716 -33.93 -36.36 21.29
N ARG A 717 -33.76 -37.44 22.07
CA ARG A 717 -32.55 -37.62 22.88
C ARG A 717 -31.28 -37.73 22.05
N VAL A 718 -31.33 -38.37 20.89
CA VAL A 718 -30.19 -38.43 19.96
C VAL A 718 -29.83 -37.03 19.45
N TYR A 719 -30.83 -36.20 19.11
CA TYR A 719 -30.57 -34.80 18.76
C TYR A 719 -29.99 -34.00 19.93
N ASP A 720 -30.56 -34.14 21.13
CA ASP A 720 -30.07 -33.47 22.33
C ASP A 720 -28.61 -33.87 22.64
N MET A 721 -28.25 -35.17 22.49
CA MET A 721 -26.87 -35.65 22.59
C MET A 721 -25.97 -35.06 21.49
N GLY A 722 -26.49 -34.96 20.26
CA GLY A 722 -25.76 -34.37 19.14
C GLY A 722 -25.39 -32.90 19.34
N GLY A 723 -26.17 -32.15 20.13
CA GLY A 723 -25.86 -30.78 20.54
C GLY A 723 -24.74 -30.68 21.60
N LYS A 724 -24.33 -31.81 22.19
CA LYS A 724 -23.29 -31.88 23.23
C LYS A 724 -21.96 -32.43 22.72
N THR A 725 -21.96 -33.18 21.61
CA THR A 725 -20.75 -33.83 21.08
C THR A 725 -20.71 -33.93 19.55
N PHE A 726 -19.50 -33.81 19.03
CA PHE A 726 -19.16 -34.08 17.63
C PHE A 726 -19.00 -35.58 17.33
N MET A 727 -18.81 -36.42 18.37
CA MET A 727 -18.59 -37.86 18.23
C MET A 727 -19.83 -38.66 17.80
N LEU A 728 -21.01 -38.04 17.84
CA LEU A 728 -22.25 -38.69 17.42
C LEU A 728 -22.45 -38.49 15.90
N PRO A 729 -22.34 -39.55 15.09
CA PRO A 729 -22.43 -39.43 13.64
C PRO A 729 -23.83 -38.99 13.20
N PRO A 730 -23.96 -38.07 12.24
CA PRO A 730 -25.24 -37.74 11.60
C PRO A 730 -26.06 -38.95 11.13
N ALA A 731 -25.38 -40.05 10.78
CA ALA A 731 -26.02 -41.31 10.36
C ALA A 731 -27.01 -41.88 11.39
N VAL A 732 -26.80 -41.65 12.70
CA VAL A 732 -27.74 -42.11 13.74
C VAL A 732 -29.09 -41.45 13.55
N GLY A 733 -29.11 -40.12 13.39
CA GLY A 733 -30.34 -39.36 13.13
C GLY A 733 -31.03 -39.81 11.85
N ALA A 734 -30.26 -40.01 10.76
CA ALA A 734 -30.79 -40.47 9.48
C ALA A 734 -31.45 -41.86 9.58
N HIS A 735 -30.85 -42.82 10.28
CA HIS A 735 -31.46 -44.12 10.52
C HIS A 735 -32.76 -44.02 11.30
N LEU A 736 -32.78 -43.24 12.38
CA LEU A 736 -33.98 -43.07 13.18
C LEU A 736 -35.10 -42.34 12.43
N ALA A 737 -34.78 -41.34 11.59
CA ALA A 737 -35.74 -40.68 10.72
C ALA A 737 -36.36 -41.65 9.69
N ASN A 738 -35.54 -42.51 9.08
CA ASN A 738 -36.04 -43.56 8.18
C ASN A 738 -36.93 -44.58 8.91
N ALA A 739 -36.57 -44.94 10.14
CA ALA A 739 -37.43 -45.76 10.98
C ALA A 739 -38.78 -45.08 11.28
N ASP A 740 -38.82 -43.79 11.64
CA ASP A 740 -40.08 -43.05 11.87
C ASP A 740 -40.94 -43.01 10.60
N ASN A 741 -40.34 -42.75 9.43
CA ASN A 741 -41.03 -42.72 8.15
C ASN A 741 -41.65 -44.09 7.80
N ASN A 742 -40.90 -45.17 8.00
CA ASN A 742 -41.38 -46.53 7.77
C ASN A 742 -42.48 -46.91 8.77
N MET A 743 -42.34 -46.58 10.06
CA MET A 743 -43.36 -46.83 11.08
C MET A 743 -44.63 -46.01 10.83
N SER A 744 -44.51 -44.76 10.37
CA SER A 744 -45.64 -43.92 9.95
C SER A 744 -46.37 -44.54 8.76
N SER A 745 -45.62 -45.02 7.77
CA SER A 745 -46.18 -45.68 6.59
C SER A 745 -46.87 -47.01 6.94
N ALA A 746 -46.29 -47.77 7.88
CA ALA A 746 -46.91 -48.97 8.41
C ALA A 746 -48.21 -48.65 9.16
N ALA A 747 -48.22 -47.63 10.03
CA ALA A 747 -49.41 -47.21 10.77
C ALA A 747 -50.57 -46.80 9.83
N GLU A 748 -50.27 -46.03 8.78
CA GLU A 748 -51.25 -45.64 7.76
C GLU A 748 -51.81 -46.85 7.00
N LYS A 749 -50.93 -47.76 6.56
CA LYS A 749 -51.37 -48.97 5.84
C LYS A 749 -52.16 -49.94 6.71
N LEU A 750 -51.80 -50.06 7.99
CA LEU A 750 -52.57 -50.80 8.98
C LEU A 750 -53.98 -50.20 9.14
N ALA A 751 -54.08 -48.87 9.30
CA ALA A 751 -55.36 -48.18 9.46
C ALA A 751 -56.26 -48.33 8.23
N LEU A 752 -55.69 -48.34 7.02
CA LEU A 752 -56.43 -48.53 5.77
C LEU A 752 -56.81 -50.00 5.52
N GLY A 753 -56.14 -50.95 6.18
CA GLY A 753 -56.41 -52.39 6.07
C GLY A 753 -55.82 -53.02 4.80
N TYR A 754 -54.63 -52.59 4.38
CA TYR A 754 -53.87 -53.22 3.29
C TYR A 754 -53.42 -54.65 3.66
N SER A 755 -52.98 -55.43 2.65
CA SER A 755 -52.46 -56.79 2.86
C SER A 755 -51.20 -56.80 3.75
N GLY A 756 -51.11 -57.76 4.67
CA GLY A 756 -50.02 -57.83 5.65
C GLY A 756 -48.61 -57.94 5.04
N LEU A 757 -48.46 -58.59 3.89
CA LEU A 757 -47.17 -58.84 3.23
C LEU A 757 -46.40 -57.54 2.87
N GLY A 758 -47.12 -56.49 2.45
CA GLY A 758 -46.52 -55.19 2.16
C GLY A 758 -46.26 -54.33 3.40
N ILE A 759 -46.88 -54.65 4.52
CA ILE A 759 -46.72 -53.97 5.81
C ILE A 759 -45.52 -54.58 6.56
N ALA A 760 -45.44 -55.91 6.61
CA ALA A 760 -44.35 -56.66 7.24
C ALA A 760 -42.98 -56.25 6.68
N LYS A 761 -42.85 -56.04 5.36
CA LYS A 761 -41.61 -55.53 4.75
C LYS A 761 -41.20 -54.17 5.32
N ILE A 762 -42.13 -53.22 5.40
CA ILE A 762 -41.86 -51.86 5.91
C ILE A 762 -41.52 -51.89 7.40
N GLN A 763 -42.21 -52.75 8.16
CA GLN A 763 -41.91 -52.97 9.58
C GLN A 763 -40.51 -53.57 9.79
N SER A 764 -40.10 -54.51 8.92
CA SER A 764 -38.74 -55.10 8.94
C SER A 764 -37.67 -54.06 8.60
N GLU A 765 -37.91 -53.18 7.62
CA GLU A 765 -37.00 -52.10 7.26
C GLU A 765 -36.86 -51.08 8.40
N ALA A 766 -37.96 -50.72 9.07
CA ALA A 766 -37.93 -49.89 10.28
C ALA A 766 -37.06 -50.51 11.38
N MET A 767 -37.26 -51.81 11.66
CA MET A 767 -36.48 -52.55 12.65
C MET A 767 -34.97 -52.56 12.32
N GLY A 768 -34.62 -52.77 11.04
CA GLY A 768 -33.23 -52.72 10.60
C GLY A 768 -32.57 -51.37 10.87
N HIS A 769 -33.27 -50.27 10.62
CA HIS A 769 -32.77 -48.93 10.92
C HIS A 769 -32.64 -48.65 12.43
N ILE A 770 -33.59 -49.11 13.25
CA ILE A 770 -33.51 -48.99 14.72
C ILE A 770 -32.26 -49.71 15.25
N ASN A 771 -32.01 -50.92 14.78
CA ASN A 771 -30.85 -51.72 15.19
C ASN A 771 -29.53 -51.10 14.72
N ALA A 772 -29.47 -50.57 13.50
CA ALA A 772 -28.30 -49.85 13.00
C ALA A 772 -27.99 -48.61 13.85
N ALA A 773 -29.02 -47.84 14.22
CA ALA A 773 -28.85 -46.69 15.10
C ALA A 773 -28.33 -47.09 16.49
N ALA A 774 -28.87 -48.17 17.07
CA ALA A 774 -28.42 -48.70 18.36
C ALA A 774 -26.96 -49.19 18.30
N GLU A 775 -26.56 -49.85 17.21
CA GLU A 775 -25.18 -50.29 17.00
C GLU A 775 -24.20 -49.10 16.91
N ILE A 776 -24.52 -48.09 16.10
CA ILE A 776 -23.68 -46.90 15.95
C ILE A 776 -23.55 -46.19 17.30
N LEU A 777 -24.64 -46.04 18.06
CA LEU A 777 -24.62 -45.44 19.40
C LEU A 777 -23.68 -46.21 20.36
N LEU A 778 -23.73 -47.54 20.36
CA LEU A 778 -22.82 -48.36 21.18
C LEU A 778 -21.35 -48.17 20.77
N ARG A 779 -21.05 -48.13 19.47
CA ARG A 779 -19.69 -47.89 18.95
C ARG A 779 -19.20 -46.48 19.28
N SER A 780 -20.06 -45.46 19.17
CA SER A 780 -19.75 -44.09 19.57
C SER A 780 -19.44 -44.01 21.06
N MET A 781 -20.20 -44.72 21.90
CA MET A 781 -19.92 -44.81 23.34
C MET A 781 -18.59 -45.48 23.63
N GLU A 782 -18.28 -46.60 22.98
CA GLU A 782 -17.00 -47.29 23.14
C GLU A 782 -15.81 -46.40 22.74
N SER A 783 -15.93 -45.70 21.61
CA SER A 783 -14.93 -44.73 21.13
C SER A 783 -14.74 -43.60 22.13
N MET A 784 -15.85 -43.04 22.63
CA MET A 784 -15.83 -41.97 23.62
C MET A 784 -15.22 -42.41 24.96
N CYS A 785 -15.44 -43.65 25.41
CA CYS A 785 -14.83 -44.19 26.64
C CYS A 785 -13.30 -44.41 26.51
N GLN A 786 -12.81 -44.59 25.29
CA GLN A 786 -11.37 -44.77 25.02
C GLN A 786 -10.65 -43.43 24.75
N SER A 787 -11.39 -42.36 24.43
CA SER A 787 -10.86 -41.03 24.16
C SER A 787 -10.70 -40.18 25.42
N SER A 788 -9.64 -39.37 25.46
CA SER A 788 -9.44 -38.29 26.45
C SER A 788 -10.04 -36.94 26.03
N SER A 789 -10.49 -36.80 24.78
CA SER A 789 -11.02 -35.56 24.20
C SER A 789 -12.40 -35.77 23.58
N ALA A 790 -13.28 -34.78 23.71
CA ALA A 790 -14.67 -34.82 23.25
C ALA A 790 -14.88 -34.68 21.72
N SER A 791 -13.84 -34.35 20.93
CA SER A 791 -13.94 -34.23 19.46
C SER A 791 -13.59 -35.52 18.70
N GLY A 792 -12.93 -36.49 19.34
CA GLY A 792 -12.50 -37.75 18.69
C GLY A 792 -11.32 -37.60 17.72
N MET A 793 -10.99 -36.37 17.32
CA MET A 793 -9.89 -36.02 16.43
C MET A 793 -8.51 -36.33 17.03
N GLU A 794 -8.34 -36.16 18.35
CA GLU A 794 -7.10 -36.50 19.04
C GLU A 794 -6.85 -38.02 19.02
N GLN A 795 -7.90 -38.82 19.18
CA GLN A 795 -7.82 -40.28 19.07
C GLN A 795 -7.50 -40.71 17.63
N LEU A 796 -8.10 -40.07 16.63
CA LEU A 796 -7.76 -40.26 15.22
C LEU A 796 -6.27 -39.95 14.96
N MET A 797 -5.76 -38.84 15.50
CA MET A 797 -4.35 -38.45 15.39
C MET A 797 -3.42 -39.45 16.09
N GLN A 798 -3.77 -39.91 17.30
CA GLN A 798 -3.00 -40.92 18.01
C GLN A 798 -3.03 -42.28 17.27
N GLN A 799 -4.18 -42.68 16.73
CA GLN A 799 -4.32 -43.90 15.93
C GLN A 799 -3.48 -43.81 14.64
N LEU A 800 -3.53 -42.68 13.91
CA LEU A 800 -2.69 -42.42 12.75
C LEU A 800 -1.20 -42.42 13.10
N GLN A 801 -0.79 -41.75 14.18
CA GLN A 801 0.59 -41.76 14.65
C GLN A 801 1.07 -43.17 14.97
N ASN A 802 0.24 -43.97 15.63
CA ASN A 802 0.54 -45.37 15.94
C ASN A 802 0.65 -46.22 14.66
N MET A 803 -0.19 -45.97 13.65
CA MET A 803 -0.11 -46.64 12.34
C MET A 803 1.14 -46.22 11.55
N CYS A 804 1.52 -44.93 11.56
CA CYS A 804 2.78 -44.44 11.00
C CYS A 804 3.99 -45.13 11.65
N ASN A 805 3.99 -45.23 12.99
CA ASN A 805 5.05 -45.90 13.73
C ASN A 805 5.14 -47.39 13.36
N LYS A 806 4.01 -48.10 13.28
CA LYS A 806 3.95 -49.50 12.83
C LYS A 806 4.43 -49.67 11.39
N GLN A 807 4.04 -48.79 10.47
CA GLN A 807 4.52 -48.83 9.09
C GLN A 807 6.04 -48.62 9.02
N GLY A 808 6.59 -47.68 9.78
CA GLY A 808 8.04 -47.48 9.86
C GLY A 808 8.79 -48.72 10.37
N GLN A 809 8.21 -49.44 11.34
CA GLN A 809 8.74 -50.73 11.80
C GLN A 809 8.68 -51.81 10.71
N ILE A 810 7.58 -51.91 9.96
CA ILE A 810 7.47 -52.86 8.85
C ILE A 810 8.51 -52.53 7.76
N ASN A 811 8.70 -51.25 7.43
CA ASN A 811 9.70 -50.81 6.44
C ASN A 811 11.11 -51.23 6.88
N THR A 812 11.49 -50.93 8.13
CA THR A 812 12.83 -51.26 8.68
C THR A 812 13.09 -52.76 8.74
N GLN A 813 12.08 -53.58 9.05
CA GLN A 813 12.21 -55.04 9.08
C GLN A 813 12.19 -55.68 7.68
N THR A 814 11.66 -54.98 6.67
CA THR A 814 11.63 -55.45 5.27
C THR A 814 12.97 -55.25 4.55
N LEU A 815 13.75 -54.22 4.91
CA LEU A 815 15.08 -53.92 4.36
C LEU A 815 16.06 -55.13 4.28
N PRO A 816 16.32 -55.88 5.37
CA PRO A 816 17.24 -57.01 5.33
C PRO A 816 16.73 -58.19 4.47
N LEU A 817 15.42 -58.27 4.21
CA LEU A 817 14.83 -59.31 3.37
C LEU A 817 14.99 -59.01 1.87
N MET A 818 15.09 -57.74 1.48
CA MET A 818 15.37 -57.35 0.09
C MET A 818 16.74 -57.85 -0.36
N GLY A 819 17.78 -57.62 0.44
CA GLY A 819 19.14 -58.10 0.13
C GLY A 819 19.24 -59.62 0.03
N ALA A 820 18.42 -60.34 0.80
CA ALA A 820 18.33 -61.79 0.75
C ALA A 820 17.55 -62.32 -0.48
N CYS A 821 16.56 -61.57 -0.98
CA CYS A 821 15.82 -61.92 -2.20
C CYS A 821 16.66 -61.78 -3.48
N GLN A 822 17.72 -60.97 -3.46
CA GLN A 822 18.63 -60.79 -4.60
C GLN A 822 19.74 -61.86 -4.69
N ASN A 823 19.88 -62.71 -3.66
CA ASN A 823 20.86 -63.81 -3.67
C ASN A 823 20.34 -65.02 -4.49
N PRO A 824 21.18 -65.69 -5.28
CA PRO A 824 20.79 -66.84 -6.12
C PRO A 824 20.20 -68.06 -5.37
N GLY A 825 20.29 -68.08 -4.03
CA GLY A 825 19.72 -69.14 -3.17
C GLY A 825 18.31 -68.87 -2.63
N GLY A 826 17.73 -67.68 -2.89
CA GLY A 826 16.44 -67.27 -2.34
C GLY A 826 16.43 -67.15 -0.80
N LEU A 827 15.27 -66.87 -0.23
CA LEU A 827 15.11 -66.72 1.23
C LEU A 827 15.25 -68.05 1.96
N ASN A 828 16.02 -68.06 3.04
CA ASN A 828 16.11 -69.22 3.95
C ASN A 828 14.81 -69.39 4.77
N PRO A 829 14.58 -70.54 5.44
CA PRO A 829 13.33 -70.78 6.18
C PRO A 829 12.99 -69.74 7.25
N GLN A 830 14.02 -69.19 7.91
CA GLN A 830 13.86 -68.15 8.94
C GLN A 830 13.43 -66.80 8.34
N GLN A 831 13.99 -66.44 7.17
CA GLN A 831 13.65 -65.23 6.42
C GLN A 831 12.27 -65.34 5.75
N ARG A 832 11.86 -66.53 5.30
CA ARG A 832 10.48 -66.76 4.81
C ARG A 832 9.46 -66.60 5.92
N ALA A 833 9.74 -67.14 7.11
CA ALA A 833 8.88 -66.95 8.28
C ALA A 833 8.78 -65.46 8.67
N ALA A 834 9.89 -64.71 8.57
CA ALA A 834 9.89 -63.26 8.79
C ALA A 834 9.03 -62.52 7.74
N ALA A 835 9.17 -62.83 6.44
CA ALA A 835 8.35 -62.25 5.38
C ALA A 835 6.85 -62.54 5.56
N SER A 836 6.48 -63.76 5.98
CA SER A 836 5.10 -64.11 6.26
C SER A 836 4.53 -63.38 7.49
N ARG A 837 5.34 -63.13 8.53
CA ARG A 837 4.93 -62.30 9.67
C ARG A 837 4.71 -60.85 9.27
N LEU A 838 5.64 -60.27 8.51
CA LEU A 838 5.52 -58.89 8.01
C LEU A 838 4.32 -58.71 7.09
N SER A 839 3.99 -59.70 6.26
CA SER A 839 2.76 -59.67 5.46
C SER A 839 1.52 -59.64 6.35
N ALA A 840 1.48 -60.42 7.42
CA ALA A 840 0.35 -60.44 8.35
C ALA A 840 0.23 -59.13 9.14
N GLU A 841 1.36 -58.54 9.54
CA GLU A 841 1.41 -57.22 10.19
C GLU A 841 0.94 -56.10 9.24
N GLN A 842 1.38 -56.14 7.98
CA GLN A 842 0.92 -55.20 6.94
C GLN A 842 -0.58 -55.36 6.66
N GLU A 843 -1.11 -56.59 6.63
CA GLU A 843 -2.54 -56.86 6.46
C GLU A 843 -3.38 -56.34 7.64
N ALA A 844 -2.90 -56.55 8.86
CA ALA A 844 -3.55 -56.02 10.06
C ALA A 844 -3.58 -54.48 10.03
N LEU A 845 -2.46 -53.85 9.65
CA LEU A 845 -2.37 -52.41 9.51
C LEU A 845 -3.31 -51.86 8.43
N ARG A 846 -3.40 -52.52 7.27
CA ARG A 846 -4.34 -52.16 6.20
C ARG A 846 -5.79 -52.25 6.67
N LYS A 847 -6.16 -53.31 7.42
CA LYS A 847 -7.51 -53.46 7.97
C LYS A 847 -7.82 -52.37 8.99
N SER A 848 -6.88 -52.03 9.87
CA SER A 848 -7.04 -50.89 10.79
C SER A 848 -7.22 -49.57 10.04
N LEU A 849 -6.45 -49.34 8.96
CA LEU A 849 -6.59 -48.13 8.14
C LEU A 849 -7.92 -48.10 7.38
N GLN A 850 -8.41 -49.25 6.87
CA GLN A 850 -9.73 -49.35 6.24
C GLN A 850 -10.87 -49.11 7.23
N GLN A 851 -10.78 -49.69 8.43
CA GLN A 851 -11.76 -49.49 9.48
C GLN A 851 -11.79 -48.02 9.89
N LEU A 852 -10.63 -47.39 10.06
CA LEU A 852 -10.51 -45.97 10.37
C LEU A 852 -11.03 -45.11 9.21
N GLN A 853 -10.81 -45.48 7.95
CA GLN A 853 -11.41 -44.80 6.80
C GLN A 853 -12.95 -44.91 6.79
N GLN A 854 -13.51 -46.04 7.20
CA GLN A 854 -14.96 -46.26 7.33
C GLN A 854 -15.57 -45.51 8.52
N GLU A 855 -14.89 -45.53 9.67
CA GLU A 855 -15.32 -44.81 10.88
C GLU A 855 -15.35 -43.29 10.63
N PHE A 856 -14.47 -42.79 9.78
CA PHE A 856 -14.38 -41.39 9.39
C PHE A 856 -14.79 -41.13 7.93
N GLU A 857 -15.65 -41.98 7.34
CA GLU A 857 -16.02 -41.91 5.92
C GLU A 857 -16.77 -40.60 5.57
N GLN A 858 -17.59 -40.10 6.51
CA GLN A 858 -18.25 -38.78 6.45
C GLN A 858 -17.26 -37.60 6.58
N HIS A 859 -16.02 -37.91 6.93
CA HIS A 859 -14.89 -37.01 6.97
C HIS A 859 -13.84 -37.38 5.90
N SER A 860 -14.24 -37.91 4.75
CA SER A 860 -13.35 -38.30 3.64
C SER A 860 -12.32 -37.24 3.21
N ASN A 861 -12.54 -35.96 3.53
CA ASN A 861 -11.58 -34.87 3.28
C ASN A 861 -10.49 -34.71 4.36
N LEU A 862 -10.62 -35.33 5.55
CA LEU A 862 -9.69 -35.21 6.68
C LEU A 862 -8.43 -36.07 6.53
N LEU A 863 -8.57 -37.29 6.02
CA LEU A 863 -7.45 -38.23 5.80
C LEU A 863 -6.84 -38.10 4.39
N GLY A 864 -7.43 -37.29 3.51
CA GLY A 864 -7.19 -37.39 2.07
C GLY A 864 -7.71 -38.72 1.49
N ARG A 865 -7.53 -38.93 0.18
CA ARG A 865 -7.93 -40.18 -0.48
C ARG A 865 -6.96 -41.31 -0.13
N MET A 866 -7.25 -42.03 0.97
CA MET A 866 -6.47 -43.17 1.46
C MET A 866 -6.61 -44.45 0.61
N ASP A 867 -7.50 -44.44 -0.39
CA ASP A 867 -7.73 -45.57 -1.30
C ASP A 867 -6.42 -46.05 -1.95
N GLN A 868 -5.59 -45.11 -2.40
CA GLN A 868 -4.30 -45.43 -3.03
C GLN A 868 -3.29 -45.98 -2.02
N THR A 869 -3.33 -45.50 -0.78
CA THR A 869 -2.49 -46.02 0.31
C THR A 869 -2.86 -47.47 0.63
N ILE A 870 -4.16 -47.78 0.72
CA ILE A 870 -4.67 -49.14 0.94
C ILE A 870 -4.32 -50.06 -0.24
N GLU A 871 -4.39 -49.56 -1.47
CA GLU A 871 -3.99 -50.31 -2.66
C GLU A 871 -2.49 -50.62 -2.68
N ASP A 872 -1.65 -49.66 -2.30
CA ASP A 872 -0.21 -49.86 -2.15
C ASP A 872 0.09 -50.88 -1.03
N MET A 873 -0.66 -50.85 0.09
CA MET A 873 -0.53 -51.85 1.17
C MET A 873 -0.86 -53.27 0.67
N MET A 874 -1.93 -53.45 -0.12
CA MET A 874 -2.27 -54.76 -0.70
C MET A 874 -1.15 -55.30 -1.61
N LYS A 875 -0.50 -54.42 -2.39
CA LYS A 875 0.61 -54.81 -3.26
C LYS A 875 1.86 -55.18 -2.46
N VAL A 876 2.12 -54.50 -1.34
CA VAL A 876 3.22 -54.84 -0.42
C VAL A 876 2.96 -56.19 0.27
N GLU A 877 1.73 -56.45 0.71
CA GLU A 877 1.32 -57.76 1.24
C GLU A 877 1.56 -58.88 0.22
N GLU A 878 1.20 -58.66 -1.04
CA GLU A 878 1.40 -59.61 -2.12
C GLU A 878 2.89 -59.88 -2.41
N ASP A 879 3.71 -58.83 -2.46
CA ASP A 879 5.17 -58.93 -2.64
C ASP A 879 5.82 -59.72 -1.49
N LEU A 880 5.38 -59.49 -0.24
CA LEU A 880 5.86 -60.21 0.95
C LEU A 880 5.43 -61.69 0.95
N ARG A 881 4.19 -62.00 0.56
CA ARG A 881 3.68 -63.39 0.45
C ARG A 881 4.35 -64.18 -0.66
N LYS A 882 4.61 -63.54 -1.80
CA LYS A 882 5.27 -64.15 -2.96
C LYS A 882 6.79 -64.17 -2.83
N TYR A 883 7.34 -63.64 -1.74
CA TYR A 883 8.77 -63.53 -1.51
C TYR A 883 9.50 -62.73 -2.62
N ASN A 884 8.81 -61.76 -3.23
CA ASN A 884 9.31 -60.93 -4.32
C ASN A 884 9.64 -59.52 -3.82
N ILE A 885 10.43 -59.43 -2.75
CA ILE A 885 10.75 -58.17 -2.08
C ILE A 885 11.87 -57.47 -2.87
N ASN A 886 11.53 -56.37 -3.52
CA ASN A 886 12.45 -55.59 -4.35
C ASN A 886 12.34 -54.09 -4.04
N GLU A 887 13.13 -53.29 -4.75
CA GLU A 887 13.19 -51.83 -4.55
C GLU A 887 11.82 -51.15 -4.73
N ARG A 888 10.95 -51.67 -5.61
CA ARG A 888 9.58 -51.14 -5.78
C ARG A 888 8.70 -51.40 -4.56
N THR A 889 8.90 -52.53 -3.87
CA THR A 889 8.19 -52.86 -2.63
C THR A 889 8.58 -51.87 -1.52
N LEU A 890 9.87 -51.56 -1.36
CA LEU A 890 10.34 -50.55 -0.41
C LEU A 890 9.83 -49.14 -0.77
N GLN A 891 9.87 -48.75 -2.05
CA GLN A 891 9.32 -47.47 -2.50
C GLN A 891 7.81 -47.34 -2.27
N ARG A 892 7.04 -48.43 -2.34
CA ARG A 892 5.62 -48.44 -1.96
C ARG A 892 5.47 -48.26 -0.45
N GLN A 893 6.25 -48.99 0.34
CA GLN A 893 6.31 -48.87 1.80
C GLN A 893 6.65 -47.45 2.27
N ASP A 894 7.61 -46.78 1.63
CA ASP A 894 7.96 -45.39 1.96
C ASP A 894 6.85 -44.42 1.53
N ARG A 895 6.23 -44.62 0.38
CA ARG A 895 5.08 -43.82 -0.07
C ARG A 895 3.87 -43.97 0.84
N ILE A 896 3.60 -45.19 1.32
CA ILE A 896 2.55 -45.47 2.30
C ILE A 896 2.82 -44.66 3.57
N LEU A 897 4.05 -44.72 4.10
CA LEU A 897 4.45 -43.95 5.29
C LEU A 897 4.37 -42.44 5.05
N SER A 898 4.89 -41.93 3.93
CA SER A 898 4.83 -40.51 3.57
C SER A 898 3.39 -40.03 3.47
N ARG A 899 2.50 -40.77 2.80
CA ARG A 899 1.07 -40.39 2.70
C ARG A 899 0.36 -40.39 4.04
N MET A 900 0.68 -41.33 4.93
CA MET A 900 0.11 -41.34 6.30
C MET A 900 0.67 -40.19 7.15
N LEU A 901 1.96 -39.87 7.03
CA LEU A 901 2.57 -38.71 7.69
C LEU A 901 2.07 -37.39 7.11
N ASP A 902 1.82 -37.32 5.80
CA ASP A 902 1.26 -36.16 5.14
C ASP A 902 -0.19 -35.97 5.55
N ALA A 903 -0.99 -37.03 5.65
CA ALA A 903 -2.35 -36.94 6.21
C ALA A 903 -2.32 -36.43 7.66
N GLN A 904 -1.41 -36.95 8.49
CA GLN A 904 -1.19 -36.45 9.85
C GLN A 904 -0.76 -34.97 9.87
N LYS A 905 0.11 -34.55 8.95
CA LYS A 905 0.54 -33.15 8.83
C LYS A 905 -0.53 -32.25 8.25
N SER A 906 -1.35 -32.72 7.31
CA SER A 906 -2.48 -31.97 6.73
C SER A 906 -3.58 -31.72 7.76
N LEU A 907 -3.71 -32.61 8.75
CA LEU A 907 -4.55 -32.37 9.93
C LEU A 907 -4.00 -31.23 10.80
N HIS A 908 -2.67 -31.06 10.89
CA HIS A 908 -2.02 -29.95 11.60
C HIS A 908 -1.86 -28.66 10.77
N LYS A 909 -1.68 -28.77 9.45
CA LYS A 909 -1.44 -27.70 8.49
C LYS A 909 -2.59 -27.67 7.49
N ARG A 910 -3.74 -27.13 7.89
CA ARG A 910 -4.72 -26.63 6.91
C ARG A 910 -4.18 -25.31 6.33
N GLU A 911 -3.15 -25.41 5.48
CA GLU A 911 -2.90 -24.35 4.52
C GLU A 911 -4.02 -24.42 3.46
N TYR A 912 -4.71 -23.29 3.30
CA TYR A 912 -5.62 -22.90 2.23
C TYR A 912 -5.64 -23.86 1.03
N THR A 913 -6.70 -24.65 0.92
CA THR A 913 -7.17 -25.08 -0.41
C THR A 913 -8.49 -24.38 -0.67
N GLU A 914 -8.44 -23.32 -1.48
CA GLU A 914 -9.63 -22.78 -2.13
C GLU A 914 -10.25 -23.90 -2.96
N LYS A 915 -11.29 -24.56 -2.43
CA LYS A 915 -12.21 -25.31 -3.30
C LYS A 915 -12.90 -24.26 -4.17
N ARG A 916 -12.43 -24.17 -5.41
CA ARG A 916 -13.01 -23.33 -6.47
C ARG A 916 -14.50 -23.69 -6.64
N ARG A 917 -15.39 -22.99 -5.95
CA ARG A 917 -16.83 -23.02 -6.27
C ARG A 917 -17.01 -22.24 -7.57
N SER A 918 -17.38 -22.94 -8.63
CA SER A 918 -17.77 -22.35 -9.90
C SER A 918 -19.06 -21.55 -9.69
N ARG A 919 -18.97 -20.23 -9.53
CA ARG A 919 -20.10 -19.33 -9.76
C ARG A 919 -20.24 -19.11 -11.27
N THR A 920 -21.46 -19.13 -11.79
CA THR A 920 -21.78 -18.55 -13.11
C THR A 920 -21.27 -17.10 -13.14
N GLY A 921 -20.71 -16.66 -14.26
CA GLY A 921 -20.12 -15.33 -14.38
C GLY A 921 -21.16 -14.25 -14.13
N GLU A 922 -21.19 -13.72 -12.91
CA GLU A 922 -21.75 -12.42 -12.60
C GLU A 922 -20.80 -11.37 -13.18
N ASP A 923 -21.36 -10.30 -13.76
CA ASP A 923 -20.57 -9.15 -14.17
C ASP A 923 -19.77 -8.68 -12.97
N VAL A 924 -18.47 -8.97 -12.98
CA VAL A 924 -17.54 -8.47 -11.99
C VAL A 924 -17.52 -6.97 -12.18
N ILE A 925 -18.32 -6.27 -11.37
CA ILE A 925 -18.01 -4.90 -11.01
C ILE A 925 -16.62 -5.01 -10.38
N ARG A 926 -15.59 -4.73 -11.18
CA ARG A 926 -14.25 -4.51 -10.66
C ARG A 926 -14.47 -3.51 -9.53
N LYS A 927 -14.16 -3.91 -8.30
CA LYS A 927 -13.99 -2.92 -7.24
C LYS A 927 -12.92 -1.98 -7.78
N SER A 928 -13.35 -0.81 -8.22
CA SER A 928 -12.49 0.36 -8.28
C SER A 928 -11.76 0.42 -6.94
N PRO A 929 -10.53 0.99 -6.91
CA PRO A 929 -9.86 1.30 -5.65
C PRO A 929 -10.89 1.80 -4.65
N GLY A 930 -10.82 1.35 -3.39
CA GLY A 930 -11.76 1.75 -2.34
C GLY A 930 -12.01 3.26 -2.40
N GLN A 931 -13.19 3.71 -1.93
CA GLN A 931 -13.53 5.13 -1.90
C GLN A 931 -12.28 5.92 -1.54
N LEU A 932 -11.87 6.80 -2.46
CA LEU A 932 -10.79 7.73 -2.19
C LEU A 932 -11.07 8.33 -0.81
N PRO A 933 -10.04 8.46 0.06
CA PRO A 933 -10.21 9.14 1.34
C PRO A 933 -11.03 10.41 1.13
N ASP A 934 -11.82 10.86 2.11
CA ASP A 934 -12.65 12.07 1.97
C ASP A 934 -11.82 13.32 1.55
N ASP A 935 -10.47 13.27 1.68
CA ASP A 935 -9.51 14.27 1.21
C ASP A 935 -8.96 14.08 -0.24
N LEU A 936 -9.40 13.05 -0.98
CA LEU A 936 -8.91 12.64 -2.31
C LEU A 936 -7.40 12.39 -2.43
N GLY A 937 -6.67 12.27 -1.32
CA GLY A 937 -5.22 12.29 -1.27
C GLY A 937 -4.68 13.66 -1.70
N GLU A 938 -3.81 14.26 -0.90
CA GLU A 938 -3.11 15.51 -1.18
C GLU A 938 -2.73 15.66 -2.67
N ARG A 939 -3.56 16.39 -3.44
CA ARG A 939 -3.33 16.65 -4.88
C ARG A 939 -1.93 17.24 -5.16
N ARG A 940 -1.29 17.79 -4.13
CA ARG A 940 0.08 18.33 -4.14
C ARG A 940 1.15 17.26 -4.40
N ASP A 941 1.01 16.07 -3.85
CA ASP A 941 1.99 14.97 -4.02
C ASP A 941 1.86 14.30 -5.38
N ILE A 942 0.62 14.10 -5.85
CA ILE A 942 0.35 13.56 -7.19
C ILE A 942 0.91 14.49 -8.28
N LEU A 943 0.75 15.81 -8.11
CA LEU A 943 1.33 16.80 -9.02
C LEU A 943 2.87 16.86 -8.95
N GLN A 944 3.48 16.63 -7.77
CA GLN A 944 4.95 16.54 -7.66
C GLN A 944 5.46 15.29 -8.37
N GLN A 945 4.83 14.15 -8.10
CA GLN A 945 5.23 12.87 -8.65
C GLN A 945 5.09 12.87 -10.17
N SER A 946 3.99 13.44 -10.69
CA SER A 946 3.81 13.65 -12.13
C SER A 946 4.89 14.55 -12.73
N LEU A 947 5.29 15.63 -12.03
CA LEU A 947 6.38 16.50 -12.46
C LEU A 947 7.71 15.73 -12.51
N LEU A 948 8.07 15.02 -11.44
CA LEU A 948 9.31 14.24 -11.36
C LEU A 948 9.36 13.13 -12.41
N GLN A 949 8.25 12.43 -12.65
CA GLN A 949 8.14 11.41 -13.68
C GLN A 949 8.31 11.97 -15.11
N ILE A 950 7.86 13.21 -15.36
CA ILE A 950 8.11 13.87 -16.64
C ILE A 950 9.57 14.32 -16.74
N LEU A 951 10.16 14.83 -15.65
CA LEU A 951 11.56 15.27 -15.61
C LEU A 951 12.57 14.11 -15.69
N SER A 952 12.18 12.90 -15.26
CA SER A 952 13.03 11.71 -15.37
C SER A 952 13.21 11.23 -16.82
N ASN A 953 12.30 11.62 -17.72
CA ASN A 953 12.35 11.30 -19.16
C ASN A 953 13.26 12.27 -19.96
N PRO A 954 13.90 11.81 -21.05
CA PRO A 954 14.86 12.59 -21.84
C PRO A 954 14.17 13.61 -22.77
N TYR A 955 13.60 14.67 -22.20
CA TYR A 955 13.07 15.81 -22.96
C TYR A 955 14.12 16.90 -23.21
N PRO A 956 14.06 17.65 -24.32
CA PRO A 956 14.87 18.85 -24.51
C PRO A 956 14.57 19.91 -23.43
N ARG A 957 15.60 20.60 -22.91
CA ARG A 957 15.50 21.53 -21.77
C ARG A 957 14.47 22.64 -21.91
N GLN A 958 14.30 23.13 -23.13
CA GLN A 958 13.31 24.18 -23.43
C GLN A 958 11.87 23.74 -23.09
N TYR A 959 11.58 22.43 -23.13
CA TYR A 959 10.29 21.88 -22.72
C TYR A 959 10.23 21.59 -21.21
N GLN A 960 11.34 21.20 -20.58
CA GLN A 960 11.38 20.94 -19.14
C GLN A 960 11.07 22.20 -18.31
N SER A 961 11.55 23.36 -18.75
CA SER A 961 11.23 24.64 -18.09
C SER A 961 9.74 25.00 -18.19
N GLU A 962 9.11 24.77 -19.35
CA GLU A 962 7.67 25.00 -19.55
C GLU A 962 6.81 24.00 -18.76
N VAL A 963 7.23 22.73 -18.69
CA VAL A 963 6.58 21.72 -17.85
C VAL A 963 6.63 22.13 -16.38
N ARG A 964 7.81 22.54 -15.85
CA ARG A 964 7.93 23.03 -14.47
C ARG A 964 7.02 24.23 -14.20
N LYS A 965 6.96 25.20 -15.13
CA LYS A 965 6.04 26.36 -15.02
C LYS A 965 4.58 25.92 -14.98
N TYR A 966 4.17 24.99 -15.85
CA TYR A 966 2.81 24.46 -15.90
C TYR A 966 2.39 23.80 -14.58
N PHE A 967 3.22 22.89 -14.05
CA PHE A 967 2.92 22.20 -12.79
C PHE A 967 2.97 23.15 -11.58
N ARG A 968 3.86 24.15 -11.57
CA ARG A 968 3.86 25.22 -10.55
C ARG A 968 2.61 26.08 -10.62
N ALA A 969 2.15 26.43 -11.81
CA ALA A 969 0.90 27.16 -12.00
C ALA A 969 -0.30 26.34 -11.47
N LEU A 970 -0.39 25.05 -11.82
CA LEU A 970 -1.43 24.15 -11.29
C LEU A 970 -1.40 24.01 -9.77
N ARG A 971 -0.22 24.04 -9.15
CA ARG A 971 -0.07 24.04 -7.70
C ARG A 971 -0.52 25.36 -7.06
N SER A 972 -0.18 26.49 -7.68
CA SER A 972 -0.56 27.82 -7.18
C SER A 972 -2.07 28.08 -7.25
N VAL A 973 -2.77 27.51 -8.23
CA VAL A 973 -4.23 27.64 -8.40
C VAL A 973 -5.02 26.82 -7.37
N ASN A 974 -4.39 25.84 -6.70
CA ASN A 974 -5.04 24.95 -5.72
C ASN A 974 -4.67 25.26 -4.26
N GLN A 975 -4.24 26.49 -3.93
CA GLN A 975 -4.13 26.94 -2.54
C GLN A 975 -5.51 27.36 -2.00
N PRO A 976 -6.05 26.76 -0.93
CA PRO A 976 -7.11 27.38 -0.16
C PRO A 976 -6.53 28.65 0.50
N ASP A 977 -7.23 29.77 0.37
CA ASP A 977 -6.88 31.03 1.01
C ASP A 977 -6.81 30.82 2.53
N SER A 978 -5.62 30.93 3.11
CA SER A 978 -5.38 30.76 4.56
C SER A 978 -5.84 31.99 5.36
N ARG A 979 -7.03 32.53 5.07
CA ARG A 979 -7.58 33.73 5.71
C ARG A 979 -8.83 33.49 6.56
N ASP A 980 -9.35 32.26 6.64
CA ASP A 980 -10.59 31.97 7.39
C ASP A 980 -10.40 31.22 8.73
N GLU A 981 -9.18 30.93 9.18
CA GLU A 981 -8.96 30.22 10.47
C GLU A 981 -8.86 31.14 11.71
N THR A 982 -9.13 32.46 11.61
CA THR A 982 -9.09 33.36 12.79
C THR A 982 -10.47 33.75 13.35
N ILE A 983 -11.58 33.12 12.92
CA ILE A 983 -12.91 33.41 13.48
C ILE A 983 -13.67 32.11 13.76
N GLN A 984 -13.17 31.28 14.69
CA GLN A 984 -14.01 30.32 15.43
C GLN A 984 -13.25 29.77 16.65
N SER A 985 -12.88 30.67 17.56
CA SER A 985 -12.61 30.33 18.96
C SER A 985 -13.09 31.48 19.86
N GLN A 986 -14.42 31.56 19.99
CA GLN A 986 -15.11 32.12 21.15
C GLN A 986 -16.20 31.15 21.57
#